data_AF-A0A438HPB4-F1
#
_entry.id   AF-A0A438HPB4-F1
#
_cell.length_a   1.000
_cell.length_b   1.000
_cell.length_c   1.000
_cell.angle_alpha   90.00
_cell.angle_beta   90.00
_cell.angle_gamma   90.00
#
_symmetry.space_group_name_H-M   'P 1'
#
loop_
_entity.id
_entity.type
_entity.pdbx_description
1 polymer ?
#
loop_
_entity_poly.entity_id
_entity_poly.type
_entity_poly.pdbx_seq_one_letter_code
_entity_poly.pdbx_strand_id
1 'polypeptide(L)'
;MPHPSYFLPKGLFVSQIQRFIPKKWKQSIKPVDIQHVHPSASCNALESAQETFTSVDASMIDSLLTSLKEFTSRGNLLDAFKTLSLIRLHASSASQDLIVHPISSLLSSCTDVKSLAEGRQLHGHIISLGFEQHPILVPKLVTFYSAFNLLVDAHVITENSNILHPFPWNLLISSYVRNGFCQKALSAYKQMVKKGIRPDNFTYPSVLKACGEELDLGFGKEVHESINASRIKWSLIVHNALISMYGKCGKVGIARDLFDKIPERDAVSWNSMISVYASMGMWNEAFELFGSMWAEDIELNIIIWNTIAGGYLRTGNYKGALELLSQMRKRGSHLDSVALIIGLGACSHIGDAKLGKEIHSFAIRSCFGEVDTVKNALITMYSRREGFKDHLLLWNALVDMYARSGKVLEARRVFDMLGERDKMTYTSMIAGYGMQGEGQAALKLFEEMNNFQIKPDHITMIAVLSACSHSGLVTQGQLLFEKMRSLYGLTPHLEHFACMTDLFGRAGLLNKAKEIIRNMPYKPTPAMWATLIGACRIHRNTEIGEWAAEKLLEMKPENPGYYVLIANMYAAAGCWNKLAKVRTFMRDLGVRKAPGCAWVDVGTGFSPFLVDDTSNANADEIYPLLEGLTMVMKEAGYISSEDFGSGDETSGEFNEEMKLVSNNRC
;
A
#
# COMPACT_ATOMS: atom_id res chain seq x y z
N MET A 1 -11.23 -28.86 3.36
CA MET A 1 -10.37 -27.81 3.97
C MET A 1 -10.89 -26.45 3.55
N PRO A 2 -11.23 -25.56 4.50
CA PRO A 2 -11.20 -24.13 4.29
C PRO A 2 -10.10 -23.47 5.15
N HIS A 3 -9.55 -22.38 4.64
CA HIS A 3 -8.50 -21.54 5.21
C HIS A 3 -8.75 -21.11 6.67
N PRO A 4 -7.68 -20.94 7.49
CA PRO A 4 -7.81 -20.30 8.79
C PRO A 4 -8.02 -18.80 8.59
N SER A 5 -9.28 -18.37 8.71
CA SER A 5 -9.65 -16.98 8.97
C SER A 5 -9.00 -16.52 10.27
N TYR A 6 -8.28 -15.39 10.22
CA TYR A 6 -7.92 -14.63 11.40
C TYR A 6 -9.18 -14.34 12.22
N PHE A 7 -9.36 -15.05 13.33
CA PHE A 7 -10.30 -14.65 14.36
C PHE A 7 -9.74 -13.38 15.01
N LEU A 8 -10.24 -12.21 14.62
CA LEU A 8 -10.24 -11.05 15.50
C LEU A 8 -10.94 -11.48 16.80
N PRO A 9 -10.36 -11.27 17.99
CA PRO A 9 -11.04 -11.61 19.23
C PRO A 9 -12.30 -10.75 19.35
N LYS A 10 -13.45 -11.38 19.13
CA LYS A 10 -14.74 -10.86 19.59
C LYS A 10 -14.77 -11.06 21.10
N GLY A 11 -14.88 -9.98 21.87
CA GLY A 11 -15.22 -10.10 23.29
C GLY A 11 -14.49 -9.20 24.28
N LEU A 12 -13.96 -8.04 23.88
CA LEU A 12 -13.62 -6.99 24.84
C LEU A 12 -14.62 -5.84 24.66
N PHE A 13 -15.65 -5.82 25.51
CA PHE A 13 -16.53 -4.67 25.63
C PHE A 13 -15.76 -3.51 26.25
N VAL A 14 -16.03 -2.28 25.80
CA VAL A 14 -15.44 -1.04 26.33
C VAL A 14 -15.56 -0.96 27.87
N SER A 15 -16.64 -1.51 28.43
CA SER A 15 -16.86 -1.62 29.88
C SER A 15 -15.86 -2.51 30.62
N GLN A 16 -15.33 -3.55 29.96
CA GLN A 16 -14.33 -4.47 30.52
C GLN A 16 -12.95 -3.81 30.55
N ILE A 17 -12.57 -3.11 29.47
CA ILE A 17 -11.33 -2.33 29.38
C ILE A 17 -11.35 -1.19 30.40
N GLN A 18 -12.49 -0.52 30.56
CA GLN A 18 -12.66 0.53 31.56
C GLN A 18 -12.41 0.04 32.99
N ARG A 19 -12.60 -1.24 33.35
CA ARG A 19 -12.43 -1.72 34.73
C ARG A 19 -10.98 -1.67 35.23
N PHE A 20 -10.01 -1.86 34.34
CA PHE A 20 -8.59 -1.95 34.67
C PHE A 20 -7.83 -0.61 34.60
N ILE A 21 -8.46 0.44 34.05
CA ILE A 21 -7.90 1.79 34.09
C ILE A 21 -7.91 2.29 35.55
N PRO A 22 -6.76 2.73 36.12
CA PRO A 22 -6.69 3.22 37.50
C PRO A 22 -7.71 4.34 37.78
N LYS A 23 -8.37 4.32 38.96
CA LYS A 23 -9.40 5.33 39.29
C LYS A 23 -8.88 6.77 39.23
N LYS A 24 -7.59 6.98 39.51
CA LYS A 24 -6.90 8.29 39.36
C LYS A 24 -6.97 8.84 37.92
N TRP A 25 -7.01 7.97 36.92
CA TRP A 25 -7.05 8.34 35.50
C TRP A 25 -8.49 8.58 35.00
N LYS A 26 -9.49 8.37 35.86
CA LYS A 26 -10.92 8.53 35.56
C LYS A 26 -11.58 9.73 36.24
N GLN A 27 -10.90 10.41 37.16
CA GLN A 27 -11.50 11.50 37.94
C GLN A 27 -11.20 12.87 37.31
N SER A 28 -12.24 13.69 37.18
CA SER A 28 -12.12 15.14 37.00
C SER A 28 -11.27 15.73 38.13
N ILE A 29 -10.31 16.57 37.78
CA ILE A 29 -9.45 17.29 38.74
C ILE A 29 -10.37 18.13 39.64
N LYS A 30 -10.30 17.93 40.96
CA LYS A 30 -10.95 18.81 41.94
C LYS A 30 -10.07 20.05 42.16
N PRO A 31 -10.66 21.25 42.33
CA PRO A 31 -9.90 22.45 42.65
C PRO A 31 -9.25 22.28 44.04
N VAL A 32 -7.98 22.68 44.15
CA VAL A 32 -7.24 22.65 45.42
C VAL A 32 -7.53 23.93 46.18
N ASP A 33 -8.10 23.79 47.37
CA ASP A 33 -8.27 24.86 48.37
C ASP A 33 -6.89 25.37 48.84
N ILE A 34 -6.67 26.67 48.72
CA ILE A 34 -5.57 27.37 49.39
C ILE A 34 -6.18 28.22 50.50
N GLN A 35 -6.35 27.63 51.70
CA GLN A 35 -6.53 28.38 52.93
C GLN A 35 -5.25 28.29 53.75
N HIS A 36 -4.53 29.42 53.87
CA HIS A 36 -3.90 29.93 55.10
C HIS A 36 -2.87 31.03 54.79
N VAL A 37 -3.31 32.29 54.69
CA VAL A 37 -2.61 33.44 55.29
C VAL A 37 -3.68 34.45 55.74
N HIS A 38 -3.76 34.70 57.04
CA HIS A 38 -4.64 35.67 57.69
C HIS A 38 -3.99 37.09 57.73
N PRO A 39 -4.74 38.15 58.11
CA PRO A 39 -4.68 39.46 57.49
C PRO A 39 -4.12 40.57 58.41
N SER A 40 -3.61 41.65 57.83
CA SER A 40 -3.61 42.95 58.50
C SER A 40 -3.65 44.14 57.54
N ALA A 41 -4.50 45.10 57.91
CA ALA A 41 -4.50 46.54 57.59
C ALA A 41 -4.94 47.05 56.19
N SER A 42 -6.27 47.18 56.08
CA SER A 42 -7.06 48.38 55.70
C SER A 42 -6.68 49.31 54.53
N CYS A 43 -7.72 49.52 53.70
CA CYS A 43 -8.12 50.73 52.98
C CYS A 43 -7.28 51.23 51.79
N ASN A 44 -7.75 50.86 50.59
CA ASN A 44 -8.12 51.75 49.47
C ASN A 44 -7.69 51.14 48.12
N ALA A 45 -8.61 50.40 47.48
CA ALA A 45 -8.66 50.19 46.02
C ALA A 45 -9.87 49.31 45.64
N LEU A 46 -11.09 49.76 45.96
CA LEU A 46 -12.31 49.21 45.38
C LEU A 46 -12.63 50.00 44.11
N GLU A 47 -11.84 49.77 43.04
CA GLU A 47 -12.20 50.12 41.65
C GLU A 47 -11.21 49.62 40.57
N SER A 48 -10.16 48.84 40.90
CA SER A 48 -9.16 48.40 39.90
C SER A 48 -8.90 46.89 39.81
N ALA A 49 -9.73 46.04 40.43
CA ALA A 49 -9.49 44.60 40.51
C ALA A 49 -10.62 43.73 39.95
N GLN A 50 -11.38 44.23 38.97
CA GLN A 50 -12.29 43.42 38.13
C GLN A 50 -11.85 43.33 36.66
N GLU A 51 -10.73 43.95 36.26
CA GLU A 51 -10.25 43.95 34.86
C GLU A 51 -8.98 43.11 34.59
N THR A 52 -8.40 42.42 35.59
CA THR A 52 -7.13 41.70 35.42
C THR A 52 -7.24 40.17 35.34
N PHE A 53 -8.46 39.61 35.24
CA PHE A 53 -8.68 38.16 35.16
C PHE A 53 -9.26 37.64 33.83
N THR A 54 -9.25 38.42 32.75
CA THR A 54 -9.93 38.02 31.49
C THR A 54 -9.17 38.23 30.17
N SER A 55 -7.96 38.80 30.14
CA SER A 55 -7.23 39.03 28.87
C SER A 55 -6.00 38.14 28.65
N VAL A 56 -5.27 37.76 29.70
CA VAL A 56 -3.98 37.06 29.58
C VAL A 56 -4.16 35.58 29.23
N ASP A 57 -5.06 34.85 29.89
CA ASP A 57 -5.35 33.43 29.58
C ASP A 57 -6.00 33.25 28.20
N ALA A 58 -6.85 34.19 27.77
CA ALA A 58 -7.42 34.19 26.42
C ALA A 58 -6.33 34.42 25.36
N SER A 59 -5.40 35.37 25.59
CA SER A 59 -4.27 35.63 24.68
C SER A 59 -3.28 34.46 24.61
N MET A 60 -3.09 33.75 25.74
CA MET A 60 -2.21 32.59 25.83
C MET A 60 -2.81 31.39 25.08
N ILE A 61 -4.11 31.15 25.24
CA ILE A 61 -4.80 30.10 24.47
C ILE A 61 -4.83 30.43 22.97
N ASP A 62 -5.05 31.69 22.58
CA ASP A 62 -4.97 32.10 21.16
C ASP A 62 -3.55 31.92 20.57
N SER A 63 -2.51 32.20 21.36
CA SER A 63 -1.12 31.95 20.99
C SER A 63 -0.84 30.45 20.82
N LEU A 64 -1.35 29.61 21.72
CA LEU A 64 -1.24 28.15 21.61
C LEU A 64 -2.05 27.60 20.42
N LEU A 65 -3.25 28.12 20.15
CA LEU A 65 -4.05 27.77 18.97
C LEU A 65 -3.33 28.17 17.67
N THR A 66 -2.65 29.30 17.66
CA THR A 66 -1.83 29.77 16.53
C THR A 66 -0.61 28.87 16.33
N SER A 67 0.09 28.52 17.42
CA SER A 67 1.23 27.61 17.40
C SER A 67 0.83 26.21 16.92
N LEU A 68 -0.33 25.71 17.36
CA LEU A 68 -0.89 24.43 16.91
C LEU A 68 -1.17 24.43 15.40
N LYS A 69 -1.76 25.52 14.88
CA LYS A 69 -1.99 25.68 13.43
C LYS A 69 -0.67 25.67 12.67
N GLU A 70 0.36 26.36 13.18
CA GLU A 70 1.69 26.36 12.57
C GLU A 70 2.31 24.95 12.55
N PHE A 71 2.31 24.24 13.68
CA PHE A 71 2.86 22.87 13.74
C PHE A 71 2.08 21.88 12.86
N THR A 72 0.75 21.96 12.84
CA THR A 72 -0.07 21.11 11.97
C THR A 72 0.15 21.40 10.48
N SER A 73 0.36 22.66 10.11
CA SER A 73 0.70 23.04 8.72
C SER A 73 2.07 22.53 8.27
N ARG A 74 3.01 22.35 9.20
CA ARG A 74 4.36 21.82 8.94
C ARG A 74 4.45 20.29 9.06
N GLY A 75 3.35 19.61 9.41
CA GLY A 75 3.35 18.16 9.67
C GLY A 75 4.13 17.75 10.91
N ASN A 76 4.50 18.69 11.80
CA ASN A 76 5.20 18.39 13.04
C ASN A 76 4.19 17.94 14.11
N LEU A 77 3.80 16.66 14.02
CA LEU A 77 2.80 16.08 14.92
C LEU A 77 3.27 16.14 16.38
N LEU A 78 4.55 15.91 16.67
CA LEU A 78 5.06 15.91 18.04
C LEU A 78 4.77 17.23 18.77
N ASP A 79 5.15 18.36 18.18
CA ASP A 79 4.96 19.66 18.82
C ASP A 79 3.50 20.13 18.75
N ALA A 80 2.75 19.70 17.73
CA ALA A 80 1.31 19.95 17.65
C ALA A 80 0.54 19.24 18.78
N PHE A 81 0.82 17.97 19.04
CA PHE A 81 0.18 17.23 20.13
C PHE A 81 0.59 17.77 21.51
N LYS A 82 1.85 18.18 21.72
CA LYS A 82 2.27 18.89 22.95
C LYS A 82 1.47 20.17 23.16
N THR A 83 1.28 20.94 22.09
CA THR A 83 0.51 22.19 22.13
C THR A 83 -0.97 21.94 22.48
N LEU A 84 -1.58 20.87 21.95
CA LEU A 84 -2.93 20.46 22.34
C LEU A 84 -3.03 20.12 23.84
N SER A 85 -2.04 19.42 24.39
CA SER A 85 -1.99 19.10 25.81
C SER A 85 -1.90 20.36 26.69
N LEU A 86 -1.13 21.37 26.26
CA LEU A 86 -1.05 22.67 26.92
C LEU A 86 -2.38 23.44 26.85
N ILE A 87 -3.02 23.49 25.67
CA ILE A 87 -4.35 24.11 25.51
C ILE A 87 -5.35 23.49 26.49
N ARG A 88 -5.32 22.16 26.66
CA ARG A 88 -6.22 21.45 27.57
C ARG A 88 -5.97 21.79 29.05
N LEU A 89 -4.70 21.97 29.43
CA LEU A 89 -4.34 22.33 30.82
C LEU A 89 -4.89 23.72 31.19
N HIS A 90 -4.82 24.66 30.25
CA HIS A 90 -5.25 26.05 30.44
C HIS A 90 -6.75 26.29 30.18
N ALA A 91 -7.44 25.40 29.47
CA ALA A 91 -8.86 25.54 29.14
C ALA A 91 -9.83 25.18 30.29
N SER A 92 -9.38 25.11 31.55
CA SER A 92 -10.11 24.48 32.67
C SER A 92 -11.37 25.23 33.18
N SER A 93 -11.81 26.29 32.49
CA SER A 93 -13.17 26.86 32.65
C SER A 93 -13.81 27.38 31.36
N ALA A 94 -13.13 27.22 30.20
CA ALA A 94 -13.62 27.68 28.91
C ALA A 94 -14.33 26.54 28.15
N SER A 95 -15.41 26.88 27.44
CA SER A 95 -16.32 25.98 26.71
C SER A 95 -15.63 24.77 26.05
N GLN A 96 -16.20 23.57 26.21
CA GLN A 96 -15.79 22.31 25.55
C GLN A 96 -15.51 22.44 24.04
N ASP A 97 -16.10 23.44 23.37
CA ASP A 97 -15.90 23.77 21.96
C ASP A 97 -14.46 24.21 21.62
N LEU A 98 -13.67 24.69 22.58
CA LEU A 98 -12.32 25.20 22.34
C LEU A 98 -11.32 24.11 21.91
N ILE A 99 -11.59 22.85 22.28
CA ILE A 99 -10.72 21.69 22.02
C ILE A 99 -11.07 21.01 20.69
N VAL A 100 -12.30 21.18 20.20
CA VAL A 100 -12.80 20.54 18.97
C VAL A 100 -12.00 20.95 17.74
N HIS A 101 -11.76 22.26 17.57
CA HIS A 101 -11.03 22.79 16.42
C HIS A 101 -9.57 22.31 16.37
N PRO A 102 -8.81 22.34 17.49
CA PRO A 102 -7.52 21.67 17.63
C PRO A 102 -7.50 20.20 17.19
N ILE A 103 -8.43 19.39 17.72
CA ILE A 103 -8.53 17.97 17.38
C ILE A 103 -8.83 17.78 15.89
N SER A 104 -9.73 18.58 15.33
CA SER A 104 -10.02 18.56 13.89
C SER A 104 -8.79 18.91 13.04
N SER A 105 -8.00 19.91 13.45
CA SER A 105 -6.74 20.28 12.77
C SER A 105 -5.74 19.13 12.80
N LEU A 106 -5.56 18.52 13.97
CA LEU A 106 -4.66 17.38 14.14
C LEU A 106 -5.08 16.16 13.33
N LEU A 107 -6.38 15.82 13.28
CA LEU A 107 -6.87 14.75 12.40
C LEU A 107 -6.60 15.03 10.92
N SER A 108 -6.63 16.31 10.51
CA SER A 108 -6.20 16.70 9.15
C SER A 108 -4.72 16.38 8.95
N SER A 109 -3.87 16.87 9.87
CA SER A 109 -2.43 16.70 9.79
C SER A 109 -2.03 15.22 9.81
N CYS A 110 -2.66 14.38 10.64
CA CYS A 110 -2.47 12.93 10.63
C CYS A 110 -2.85 12.29 9.29
N THR A 111 -3.89 12.81 8.61
CA THR A 111 -4.27 12.36 7.28
C THR A 111 -3.20 12.74 6.24
N ASP A 112 -2.70 13.97 6.30
CA ASP A 112 -1.73 14.51 5.34
C ASP A 112 -0.35 13.84 5.48
N VAL A 113 0.08 13.61 6.72
CA VAL A 113 1.37 12.94 7.05
C VAL A 113 1.27 11.41 6.97
N LYS A 114 0.08 10.85 6.68
CA LYS A 114 -0.21 9.40 6.63
C LYS A 114 0.15 8.67 7.94
N SER A 115 -0.16 9.30 9.07
CA SER A 115 0.07 8.81 10.42
C SER A 115 -1.21 8.17 11.00
N LEU A 116 -1.31 6.84 10.88
CA LEU A 116 -2.49 6.07 11.27
C LEU A 116 -2.58 5.88 12.79
N ALA A 117 -1.46 5.65 13.47
CA ALA A 117 -1.43 5.33 14.89
C ALA A 117 -1.89 6.51 15.74
N GLU A 118 -1.34 7.69 15.48
CA GLU A 118 -1.64 8.94 16.17
C GLU A 118 -3.08 9.39 15.90
N GLY A 119 -3.60 9.20 14.68
CA GLY A 119 -5.00 9.48 14.38
C GLY A 119 -5.98 8.52 15.05
N ARG A 120 -5.61 7.23 15.25
CA ARG A 120 -6.41 6.29 16.08
C ARG A 120 -6.39 6.68 17.55
N GLN A 121 -5.26 7.19 18.05
CA GLN A 121 -5.19 7.74 19.41
C GLN A 121 -6.10 8.95 19.57
N LEU A 122 -6.12 9.87 18.59
CA LEU A 122 -7.07 11.00 18.58
C LEU A 122 -8.52 10.52 18.56
N HIS A 123 -8.86 9.49 17.78
CA HIS A 123 -10.21 8.94 17.80
C HIS A 123 -10.58 8.34 19.18
N GLY A 124 -9.68 7.57 19.80
CA GLY A 124 -9.85 7.10 21.17
C GLY A 124 -10.03 8.25 22.16
N HIS A 125 -9.32 9.36 21.95
CA HIS A 125 -9.45 10.56 22.77
C HIS A 125 -10.81 11.24 22.59
N ILE A 126 -11.30 11.37 21.35
CA ILE A 126 -12.64 11.90 21.05
C ILE A 126 -13.72 11.13 21.80
N ILE A 127 -13.62 9.80 21.82
CA ILE A 127 -14.54 8.93 22.56
C ILE A 127 -14.40 9.18 24.07
N SER A 128 -13.17 9.28 24.59
CA SER A 128 -12.94 9.53 26.03
C SER A 128 -13.49 10.87 26.51
N LEU A 129 -13.61 11.86 25.62
CA LEU A 129 -14.14 13.19 25.90
C LEU A 129 -15.66 13.30 25.67
N GLY A 130 -16.32 12.26 25.14
CA GLY A 130 -17.75 12.32 24.82
C GLY A 130 -18.09 13.10 23.54
N PHE A 131 -17.11 13.28 22.64
CA PHE A 131 -17.29 14.03 21.40
C PHE A 131 -17.56 13.14 20.16
N GLU A 132 -17.88 11.86 20.36
CA GLU A 132 -18.12 10.90 19.28
C GLU A 132 -19.33 11.23 18.40
N GLN A 133 -20.23 12.10 18.86
CA GLN A 133 -21.38 12.59 18.10
C GLN A 133 -21.20 14.03 17.57
N HIS A 134 -20.01 14.62 17.75
CA HIS A 134 -19.81 16.04 17.45
C HIS A 134 -19.85 16.33 15.93
N PRO A 135 -20.67 17.29 15.44
CA PRO A 135 -20.89 17.55 14.01
C PRO A 135 -19.63 17.88 13.20
N ILE A 136 -18.61 18.46 13.83
CA ILE A 136 -17.32 18.77 13.19
C ILE A 136 -16.41 17.53 13.14
N LEU A 137 -16.42 16.69 14.18
CA LEU A 137 -15.44 15.61 14.33
C LEU A 137 -15.87 14.34 13.60
N VAL A 138 -17.17 14.03 13.54
CA VAL A 138 -17.67 12.85 12.83
C VAL A 138 -17.25 12.86 11.34
N PRO A 139 -17.50 13.91 10.53
CA PRO A 139 -17.01 13.96 9.15
C PRO A 139 -15.49 13.87 9.06
N LYS A 140 -14.77 14.41 10.05
CA LYS A 140 -13.31 14.40 10.07
C LYS A 140 -12.74 13.02 10.30
N LEU A 141 -13.36 12.26 11.20
CA LEU A 141 -13.05 10.85 11.44
C LEU A 141 -13.38 10.01 10.21
N VAL A 142 -14.54 10.21 9.57
CA VAL A 142 -14.90 9.51 8.32
C VAL A 142 -13.85 9.78 7.23
N THR A 143 -13.40 11.02 7.09
CA THR A 143 -12.33 11.41 6.15
C THR A 143 -10.99 10.75 6.49
N PHE A 144 -10.60 10.78 7.77
CA PHE A 144 -9.37 10.16 8.27
C PHE A 144 -9.35 8.66 7.95
N TYR A 145 -10.34 7.89 8.42
CA TYR A 145 -10.40 6.45 8.15
C TYR A 145 -10.48 6.12 6.65
N SER A 146 -11.21 6.94 5.88
CA SER A 146 -11.28 6.81 4.43
C SER A 146 -9.92 7.00 3.73
N ALA A 147 -9.06 7.88 4.23
CA ALA A 147 -7.74 8.12 3.66
C ALA A 147 -6.77 6.93 3.84
N PHE A 148 -6.96 6.13 4.89
CA PHE A 148 -6.21 4.90 5.15
C PHE A 148 -6.88 3.64 4.58
N ASN A 149 -7.91 3.79 3.73
CA ASN A 149 -8.70 2.70 3.17
C ASN A 149 -9.37 1.78 4.23
N LEU A 150 -9.62 2.32 5.42
CA LEU A 150 -10.31 1.66 6.53
C LEU A 150 -11.81 1.96 6.48
N LEU A 151 -12.45 1.57 5.37
CA LEU A 151 -13.83 1.97 5.06
C LEU A 151 -14.88 1.37 5.99
N VAL A 152 -14.58 0.21 6.60
CA VAL A 152 -15.46 -0.42 7.58
C VAL A 152 -15.56 0.46 8.84
N ASP A 153 -14.44 0.97 9.33
CA ASP A 153 -14.41 1.88 10.49
C ASP A 153 -15.16 3.18 10.16
N ALA A 154 -14.91 3.76 8.99
CA ALA A 154 -15.63 4.95 8.51
C ALA A 154 -17.16 4.73 8.41
N HIS A 155 -17.59 3.53 7.99
CA HIS A 155 -19.00 3.14 7.91
C HIS A 155 -19.62 3.09 9.30
N VAL A 156 -18.99 2.40 10.24
CA VAL A 156 -19.49 2.26 11.62
C VAL A 156 -19.66 3.62 12.29
N ILE A 157 -18.69 4.53 12.09
CA ILE A 157 -18.77 5.91 12.63
C ILE A 157 -19.97 6.65 12.05
N THR A 158 -20.19 6.55 10.73
CA THR A 158 -21.30 7.23 10.05
C THR A 158 -22.65 6.63 10.46
N GLU A 159 -22.76 5.31 10.51
CA GLU A 159 -23.97 4.57 10.86
C GLU A 159 -24.37 4.78 12.33
N ASN A 160 -23.41 4.88 13.25
CA ASN A 160 -23.70 5.15 14.66
C ASN A 160 -23.86 6.64 14.99
N SER A 161 -23.65 7.54 14.02
CA SER A 161 -23.86 8.97 14.23
C SER A 161 -25.36 9.31 14.27
N ASN A 162 -25.71 10.23 15.18
CA ASN A 162 -27.03 10.84 15.31
C ASN A 162 -27.18 12.11 14.45
N ILE A 163 -26.18 12.41 13.62
CA ILE A 163 -26.17 13.58 12.74
C ILE A 163 -27.11 13.30 11.55
N LEU A 164 -28.22 14.04 11.49
CA LEU A 164 -29.21 13.95 10.41
C LEU A 164 -28.85 14.79 9.17
N HIS A 165 -27.56 15.08 8.98
CA HIS A 165 -27.04 15.84 7.86
C HIS A 165 -26.46 14.87 6.80
N PRO A 166 -26.63 15.12 5.48
CA PRO A 166 -26.13 14.23 4.43
C PRO A 166 -24.60 14.16 4.32
N PHE A 167 -23.88 15.15 4.84
CA PHE A 167 -22.44 15.30 4.64
C PHE A 167 -21.56 14.09 5.07
N PRO A 168 -21.67 13.50 6.27
CA PRO A 168 -20.92 12.28 6.62
C PRO A 168 -21.17 11.11 5.67
N TRP A 169 -22.43 10.93 5.24
CA TRP A 169 -22.81 9.90 4.28
C TRP A 169 -22.23 10.16 2.89
N ASN A 170 -22.22 11.41 2.43
CA ASN A 170 -21.60 11.79 1.16
C ASN A 170 -20.10 11.45 1.14
N LEU A 171 -19.38 11.70 2.24
CA LEU A 171 -17.97 11.32 2.38
C LEU A 171 -17.78 9.80 2.33
N LEU A 172 -18.62 9.05 3.05
CA LEU A 172 -18.56 7.59 3.07
C LEU A 172 -18.86 6.98 1.69
N ILE A 173 -19.97 7.39 1.07
CA ILE A 173 -20.41 6.89 -0.24
C ILE A 173 -19.35 7.21 -1.31
N SER A 174 -18.86 8.44 -1.38
CA SER A 174 -17.83 8.82 -2.34
C SER A 174 -16.52 8.05 -2.11
N SER A 175 -16.15 7.79 -0.85
CA SER A 175 -14.98 6.99 -0.49
C SER A 175 -15.12 5.52 -0.92
N TYR A 176 -16.29 4.90 -0.73
CA TYR A 176 -16.57 3.57 -1.25
C TYR A 176 -16.44 3.49 -2.77
N VAL A 177 -17.02 4.45 -3.49
CA VAL A 177 -16.96 4.51 -4.96
C VAL A 177 -15.52 4.71 -5.45
N ARG A 178 -14.74 5.57 -4.79
CA ARG A 178 -13.32 5.81 -5.14
C ARG A 178 -12.47 4.55 -4.98
N ASN A 179 -12.81 3.69 -4.03
CA ASN A 179 -12.12 2.42 -3.77
C ASN A 179 -12.74 1.23 -4.52
N GLY A 180 -13.68 1.46 -5.44
CA GLY A 180 -14.30 0.41 -6.25
C GLY A 180 -15.33 -0.47 -5.53
N PHE A 181 -15.71 -0.13 -4.30
CA PHE A 181 -16.73 -0.87 -3.53
C PHE A 181 -18.15 -0.33 -3.80
N CYS A 182 -18.58 -0.37 -5.07
CA CYS A 182 -19.82 0.26 -5.53
C CYS A 182 -21.07 -0.33 -4.84
N GLN A 183 -21.17 -1.65 -4.66
CA GLN A 183 -22.29 -2.25 -3.90
C GLN A 183 -22.40 -1.73 -2.46
N LYS A 184 -21.27 -1.52 -1.78
CA LYS A 184 -21.27 -0.96 -0.41
C LYS A 184 -21.70 0.51 -0.42
N ALA A 185 -21.32 1.29 -1.43
CA ALA A 185 -21.80 2.65 -1.62
C ALA A 185 -23.34 2.69 -1.78
N LEU A 186 -23.91 1.79 -2.60
CA LEU A 186 -25.36 1.69 -2.78
C LEU A 186 -26.08 1.27 -1.49
N SER A 187 -25.49 0.33 -0.72
CA SER A 187 -26.01 -0.06 0.60
C SER A 187 -25.99 1.10 1.59
N ALA A 188 -24.89 1.86 1.65
CA ALA A 188 -24.79 3.05 2.49
C ALA A 188 -25.82 4.11 2.12
N TYR A 189 -26.08 4.34 0.82
CA TYR A 189 -27.16 5.22 0.37
C TYR A 189 -28.55 4.74 0.82
N LYS A 190 -28.84 3.44 0.71
CA LYS A 190 -30.11 2.87 1.22
C LYS A 190 -30.26 3.07 2.74
N GLN A 191 -29.17 2.94 3.50
CA GLN A 191 -29.17 3.18 4.96
C GLN A 191 -29.41 4.66 5.29
N MET A 192 -28.75 5.58 4.57
CA MET A 192 -28.95 7.03 4.68
C MET A 192 -30.43 7.40 4.50
N VAL A 193 -31.05 6.90 3.42
CA VAL A 193 -32.47 7.15 3.13
C VAL A 193 -33.38 6.51 4.18
N LYS A 194 -33.07 5.28 4.64
CA LYS A 194 -33.82 4.59 5.70
C LYS A 194 -33.78 5.35 7.04
N LYS A 195 -32.68 6.06 7.33
CA LYS A 195 -32.56 6.97 8.48
C LYS A 195 -33.35 8.28 8.31
N GLY A 196 -34.03 8.48 7.19
CA GLY A 196 -34.77 9.71 6.88
C GLY A 196 -33.87 10.88 6.46
N ILE A 197 -32.58 10.64 6.20
CA ILE A 197 -31.65 11.67 5.75
C ILE A 197 -31.87 11.89 4.25
N ARG A 198 -32.20 13.12 3.87
CA ARG A 198 -32.48 13.47 2.47
C ARG A 198 -31.18 13.58 1.67
N PRO A 199 -31.05 12.87 0.54
CA PRO A 199 -29.94 13.04 -0.39
C PRO A 199 -29.87 14.46 -0.95
N ASP A 200 -28.67 14.91 -1.32
CA ASP A 200 -28.42 16.23 -1.90
C ASP A 200 -27.67 16.14 -3.24
N ASN A 201 -27.34 17.29 -3.82
CA ASN A 201 -26.60 17.40 -5.08
C ASN A 201 -25.18 16.81 -5.03
N PHE A 202 -24.64 16.51 -3.84
CA PHE A 202 -23.35 15.82 -3.66
C PHE A 202 -23.52 14.32 -3.45
N THR A 203 -24.67 13.87 -2.95
CA THR A 203 -25.01 12.44 -2.82
C THR A 203 -25.20 11.80 -4.20
N TYR A 204 -26.08 12.36 -5.03
CA TYR A 204 -26.53 11.70 -6.25
C TYR A 204 -25.42 11.37 -7.26
N PRO A 205 -24.44 12.25 -7.55
CA PRO A 205 -23.38 11.92 -8.50
C PRO A 205 -22.59 10.67 -8.11
N SER A 206 -22.29 10.50 -6.81
CA SER A 206 -21.56 9.34 -6.31
C SER A 206 -22.40 8.06 -6.41
N VAL A 207 -23.69 8.14 -6.07
CA VAL A 207 -24.61 6.99 -6.16
C VAL A 207 -24.86 6.57 -7.61
N LEU A 208 -25.12 7.53 -8.51
CA LEU A 208 -25.30 7.28 -9.94
C LEU A 208 -24.05 6.68 -10.57
N LYS A 209 -22.86 7.16 -10.18
CA LYS A 209 -21.60 6.54 -10.58
C LYS A 209 -21.55 5.08 -10.13
N ALA A 210 -21.87 4.77 -8.88
CA ALA A 210 -21.92 3.40 -8.38
C ALA A 210 -22.92 2.52 -9.15
N CYS A 211 -24.11 3.02 -9.47
CA CYS A 211 -25.08 2.30 -10.31
C CYS A 211 -24.50 2.00 -11.70
N GLY A 212 -23.81 2.98 -12.30
CA GLY A 212 -23.18 2.82 -13.61
C GLY A 212 -22.02 1.83 -13.62
N GLU A 213 -21.21 1.76 -12.56
CA GLU A 213 -20.13 0.75 -12.44
C GLU A 213 -20.70 -0.67 -12.23
N GLU A 214 -21.79 -0.82 -11.48
CA GLU A 214 -22.46 -2.11 -11.25
C GLU A 214 -23.40 -2.52 -12.40
N LEU A 215 -23.62 -1.64 -13.39
CA LEU A 215 -24.62 -1.79 -14.45
C LEU A 215 -26.05 -2.00 -13.92
N ASP A 216 -26.35 -1.50 -12.72
CA ASP A 216 -27.65 -1.60 -12.07
C ASP A 216 -28.61 -0.52 -12.59
N LEU A 217 -29.16 -0.77 -13.78
CA LEU A 217 -30.13 0.12 -14.42
C LEU A 217 -31.43 0.27 -13.59
N GLY A 218 -31.83 -0.78 -12.87
CA GLY A 218 -33.04 -0.76 -12.04
C GLY A 218 -32.90 0.27 -10.94
N PHE A 219 -31.85 0.15 -10.14
CA PHE A 219 -31.58 1.10 -9.07
C PHE A 219 -31.21 2.49 -9.59
N GLY A 220 -30.51 2.58 -10.72
CA GLY A 220 -30.24 3.85 -11.39
C GLY A 220 -31.51 4.63 -11.75
N LYS A 221 -32.58 3.94 -12.18
CA LYS A 221 -33.89 4.56 -12.46
C LYS A 221 -34.59 5.01 -11.18
N GLU A 222 -34.58 4.20 -10.13
CA GLU A 222 -35.13 4.59 -8.81
C GLU A 222 -34.46 5.86 -8.28
N VAL A 223 -33.13 5.96 -8.41
CA VAL A 223 -32.39 7.16 -8.02
C VAL A 223 -32.75 8.37 -8.90
N HIS A 224 -32.92 8.18 -10.21
CA HIS A 224 -33.38 9.25 -11.10
C HIS A 224 -34.80 9.73 -10.76
N GLU A 225 -35.72 8.84 -10.43
CA GLU A 225 -37.06 9.18 -9.94
C GLU A 225 -36.98 9.93 -8.60
N SER A 226 -36.10 9.52 -7.68
CA SER A 226 -35.82 10.24 -6.43
C SER A 226 -35.30 11.66 -6.67
N ILE A 227 -34.45 11.86 -7.69
CA ILE A 227 -33.97 13.20 -8.08
C ILE A 227 -35.16 14.06 -8.55
N ASN A 228 -36.01 13.53 -9.42
CA ASN A 228 -37.17 14.24 -9.96
C ASN A 228 -38.24 14.54 -8.90
N ALA A 229 -38.40 13.65 -7.91
CA ALA A 229 -39.30 13.85 -6.78
C ALA A 229 -38.73 14.79 -5.70
N SER A 230 -37.42 15.07 -5.74
CA SER A 230 -36.77 15.94 -4.77
C SER A 230 -37.10 17.41 -5.01
N ARG A 231 -37.13 18.22 -3.94
CA ARG A 231 -37.26 19.68 -4.04
C ARG A 231 -35.92 20.38 -4.32
N ILE A 232 -34.93 19.65 -4.81
CA ILE A 232 -33.57 20.16 -4.98
C ILE A 232 -33.51 20.95 -6.30
N LYS A 233 -32.83 22.09 -6.28
CA LYS A 233 -32.62 22.91 -7.48
C LYS A 233 -31.86 22.10 -8.53
N TRP A 234 -32.27 22.24 -9.78
CA TRP A 234 -31.60 21.66 -10.95
C TRP A 234 -30.07 21.87 -10.87
N SER A 235 -29.33 20.80 -11.09
CA SER A 235 -27.87 20.77 -11.00
C SER A 235 -27.28 20.09 -12.23
N LEU A 236 -26.37 20.80 -12.91
CA LEU A 236 -25.65 20.29 -14.08
C LEU A 236 -24.82 19.05 -13.73
N ILE A 237 -24.20 19.02 -12.56
CA ILE A 237 -23.37 17.90 -12.08
C ILE A 237 -24.21 16.62 -11.97
N VAL A 238 -25.46 16.72 -11.50
CA VAL A 238 -26.37 15.58 -11.39
C VAL A 238 -26.81 15.09 -12.78
N HIS A 239 -27.07 16.00 -13.72
CA HIS A 239 -27.42 15.64 -15.10
C HIS A 239 -26.26 14.94 -15.82
N ASN A 240 -25.03 15.44 -15.67
CA ASN A 240 -23.84 14.79 -16.22
C ASN A 240 -23.64 13.38 -15.64
N ALA A 241 -23.90 13.19 -14.33
CA ALA A 241 -23.86 11.87 -13.70
C ALA A 241 -24.96 10.93 -14.24
N LEU A 242 -26.17 11.44 -14.51
CA LEU A 242 -27.26 10.67 -15.11
C LEU A 242 -26.91 10.22 -16.54
N ILE A 243 -26.36 11.11 -17.37
CA ILE A 243 -25.89 10.79 -18.74
C ILE A 243 -24.87 9.65 -18.69
N SER A 244 -23.88 9.76 -17.81
CA SER A 244 -22.84 8.73 -17.63
C SER A 244 -23.42 7.39 -17.15
N MET A 245 -24.33 7.42 -16.17
CA MET A 245 -24.97 6.20 -15.64
C MET A 245 -25.82 5.49 -16.72
N TYR A 246 -26.73 6.20 -17.39
CA TYR A 246 -27.54 5.60 -18.45
C TYR A 246 -26.70 5.13 -19.63
N GLY A 247 -25.65 5.89 -19.97
CA GLY A 247 -24.67 5.51 -20.98
C GLY A 247 -23.99 4.18 -20.65
N LYS A 248 -23.41 4.04 -19.45
CA LYS A 248 -22.80 2.78 -19.00
C LYS A 248 -23.78 1.60 -19.00
N CYS A 249 -25.03 1.83 -18.61
CA CYS A 249 -26.11 0.83 -18.64
C CYS A 249 -26.66 0.55 -20.07
N GLY A 250 -26.02 1.07 -21.12
CA GLY A 250 -26.39 0.82 -22.51
C GLY A 250 -27.67 1.53 -22.98
N LYS A 251 -28.21 2.49 -22.20
CA LYS A 251 -29.40 3.27 -22.55
C LYS A 251 -29.01 4.62 -23.17
N VAL A 252 -28.31 4.54 -24.30
CA VAL A 252 -27.75 5.69 -25.03
C VAL A 252 -28.83 6.70 -25.42
N GLY A 253 -30.01 6.26 -25.84
CA GLY A 253 -31.12 7.17 -26.19
C GLY A 253 -31.56 8.05 -25.01
N ILE A 254 -31.70 7.47 -23.81
CA ILE A 254 -32.05 8.24 -22.60
C ILE A 254 -30.91 9.20 -22.23
N ALA A 255 -29.66 8.75 -22.33
CA ALA A 255 -28.51 9.62 -22.11
C ALA A 255 -28.49 10.80 -23.08
N ARG A 256 -28.86 10.58 -24.36
CA ARG A 256 -28.96 11.63 -25.36
C ARG A 256 -30.09 12.61 -25.06
N ASP A 257 -31.28 12.11 -24.72
CA ASP A 257 -32.42 12.96 -24.36
C ASP A 257 -32.10 13.86 -23.15
N LEU A 258 -31.36 13.33 -22.17
CA LEU A 258 -30.89 14.10 -21.02
C LEU A 258 -29.90 15.20 -21.44
N PHE A 259 -28.96 14.87 -22.31
CA PHE A 259 -27.98 15.82 -22.85
C PHE A 259 -28.66 16.95 -23.65
N ASP A 260 -29.68 16.63 -24.44
CA ASP A 260 -30.41 17.61 -25.26
C ASP A 260 -31.25 18.56 -24.40
N LYS A 261 -31.68 18.14 -23.21
CA LYS A 261 -32.43 18.96 -22.24
C LYS A 261 -31.56 19.88 -21.39
N ILE A 262 -30.22 19.79 -21.46
CA ILE A 262 -29.33 20.70 -20.73
C ILE A 262 -29.39 22.11 -21.36
N PRO A 263 -29.79 23.16 -20.60
CA PRO A 263 -29.91 24.51 -21.16
C PRO A 263 -28.56 25.12 -21.58
N GLU A 264 -27.56 25.01 -20.70
CA GLU A 264 -26.19 25.48 -20.93
C GLU A 264 -25.24 24.32 -20.65
N ARG A 265 -24.56 23.86 -21.71
CA ARG A 265 -23.66 22.70 -21.65
C ARG A 265 -22.25 23.16 -21.39
N ASP A 266 -21.64 22.60 -20.36
CA ASP A 266 -20.21 22.76 -20.10
C ASP A 266 -19.40 21.67 -20.82
N ALA A 267 -18.07 21.80 -20.81
CA ALA A 267 -17.18 20.79 -21.38
C ALA A 267 -17.43 19.39 -20.79
N VAL A 268 -17.82 19.27 -19.52
CA VAL A 268 -18.12 17.97 -18.87
C VAL A 268 -19.34 17.31 -19.50
N SER A 269 -20.38 18.08 -19.83
CA SER A 269 -21.60 17.60 -20.49
C SER A 269 -21.28 16.97 -21.85
N TRP A 270 -20.54 17.70 -22.69
CA TRP A 270 -20.10 17.23 -24.01
C TRP A 270 -19.22 15.99 -23.90
N ASN A 271 -18.22 16.03 -23.02
CA ASN A 271 -17.31 14.91 -22.81
C ASN A 271 -18.04 13.65 -22.33
N SER A 272 -19.04 13.81 -21.46
CA SER A 272 -19.83 12.69 -20.96
C SER A 272 -20.56 12.01 -22.11
N MET A 273 -21.25 12.76 -22.96
CA MET A 273 -22.00 12.18 -24.07
C MET A 273 -21.09 11.60 -25.17
N ILE A 274 -20.00 12.28 -25.51
CA ILE A 274 -19.00 11.77 -26.47
C ILE A 274 -18.37 10.47 -25.95
N SER A 275 -18.04 10.40 -24.66
CA SER A 275 -17.51 9.19 -24.04
C SER A 275 -18.52 8.04 -24.06
N VAL A 276 -19.81 8.33 -23.89
CA VAL A 276 -20.89 7.33 -24.01
C VAL A 276 -20.92 6.76 -25.43
N TYR A 277 -20.94 7.59 -26.47
CA TYR A 277 -20.89 7.12 -27.85
C TYR A 277 -19.61 6.32 -28.15
N ALA A 278 -18.45 6.83 -27.73
CA ALA A 278 -17.16 6.15 -27.90
C ALA A 278 -17.12 4.78 -27.21
N SER A 279 -17.68 4.65 -26.01
CA SER A 279 -17.74 3.38 -25.27
C SER A 279 -18.64 2.33 -25.93
N MET A 280 -19.65 2.78 -26.69
CA MET A 280 -20.56 1.93 -27.45
C MET A 280 -20.09 1.65 -28.88
N GLY A 281 -18.93 2.19 -29.28
CA GLY A 281 -18.41 2.06 -30.64
C GLY A 281 -19.15 2.90 -31.70
N MET A 282 -20.03 3.82 -31.27
CA MET A 282 -20.79 4.74 -32.11
C MET A 282 -19.92 5.94 -32.51
N TRP A 283 -18.86 5.67 -33.29
CA TRP A 283 -17.83 6.66 -33.59
C TRP A 283 -18.31 7.80 -34.49
N ASN A 284 -19.25 7.53 -35.41
CA ASN A 284 -19.79 8.56 -36.29
C ASN A 284 -20.52 9.64 -35.47
N GLU A 285 -21.39 9.22 -34.56
CA GLU A 285 -22.13 10.10 -33.66
C GLU A 285 -21.19 10.83 -32.68
N ALA A 286 -20.14 10.15 -32.22
CA ALA A 286 -19.09 10.77 -31.39
C ALA A 286 -18.34 11.88 -32.16
N PHE A 287 -18.00 11.65 -33.43
CA PHE A 287 -17.31 12.63 -34.27
C PHE A 287 -18.20 13.81 -34.67
N GLU A 288 -19.48 13.55 -34.98
CA GLU A 288 -20.46 14.61 -35.25
C GLU A 288 -20.68 15.50 -34.02
N LEU A 289 -20.79 14.89 -32.84
CA LEU A 289 -20.97 15.63 -31.60
C LEU A 289 -19.72 16.44 -31.23
N PHE A 290 -18.52 15.89 -31.47
CA PHE A 290 -17.27 16.63 -31.35
C PHE A 290 -17.20 17.81 -32.33
N GLY A 291 -17.65 17.63 -33.58
CA GLY A 291 -17.72 18.72 -34.57
C GLY A 291 -18.65 19.85 -34.13
N SER A 292 -19.77 19.51 -33.47
CA SER A 292 -20.70 20.49 -32.90
C SER A 292 -20.07 21.25 -31.72
N MET A 293 -19.44 20.52 -30.78
CA MET A 293 -18.68 21.11 -29.67
C MET A 293 -17.58 22.06 -30.16
N TRP A 294 -16.91 21.68 -31.25
CA TRP A 294 -15.86 22.47 -31.87
C TRP A 294 -16.40 23.77 -32.49
N ALA A 295 -17.57 23.72 -33.13
CA ALA A 295 -18.20 24.88 -33.75
C ALA A 295 -18.69 25.91 -32.72
N GLU A 296 -19.04 25.47 -31.51
CA GLU A 296 -19.43 26.33 -30.39
C GLU A 296 -18.22 26.95 -29.64
N ASP A 297 -17.00 26.75 -30.13
CA ASP A 297 -15.72 27.22 -29.54
C ASP A 297 -15.53 26.89 -28.05
N ILE A 298 -16.04 25.73 -27.64
CA ILE A 298 -15.90 25.23 -26.27
C ILE A 298 -14.47 24.76 -26.05
N GLU A 299 -13.86 25.17 -24.94
CA GLU A 299 -12.50 24.75 -24.57
C GLU A 299 -12.41 23.23 -24.40
N LEU A 300 -11.53 22.61 -25.19
CA LEU A 300 -11.30 21.18 -25.17
C LEU A 300 -10.28 20.81 -24.09
N ASN A 301 -10.67 19.92 -23.17
CA ASN A 301 -9.73 19.35 -22.22
C ASN A 301 -8.92 18.20 -22.84
N ILE A 302 -7.87 17.76 -22.15
CA ILE A 302 -7.01 16.66 -22.62
C ILE A 302 -7.76 15.35 -22.87
N ILE A 303 -8.83 15.11 -22.10
CA ILE A 303 -9.62 13.88 -22.16
C ILE A 303 -10.34 13.78 -23.51
N ILE A 304 -10.94 14.87 -23.99
CA ILE A 304 -11.69 14.84 -25.25
C ILE A 304 -10.78 14.71 -26.47
N TRP A 305 -9.63 15.40 -26.44
CA TRP A 305 -8.58 15.23 -27.43
C TRP A 305 -8.16 13.77 -27.56
N ASN A 306 -7.84 13.14 -26.43
CA ASN A 306 -7.42 11.74 -26.38
C ASN A 306 -8.53 10.78 -26.80
N THR A 307 -9.78 11.05 -26.41
CA THR A 307 -10.92 10.19 -26.74
C THR A 307 -11.17 10.18 -28.24
N ILE A 308 -11.20 11.37 -28.87
CA ILE A 308 -11.44 11.48 -30.31
C ILE A 308 -10.22 10.98 -31.09
N ALA A 309 -8.99 11.39 -30.75
CA ALA A 309 -7.79 10.91 -31.44
C ALA A 309 -7.63 9.38 -31.34
N GLY A 310 -7.97 8.80 -30.18
CA GLY A 310 -8.04 7.35 -30.00
C GLY A 310 -9.15 6.69 -30.83
N GLY A 311 -10.28 7.37 -31.01
CA GLY A 311 -11.33 6.97 -31.95
C GLY A 311 -10.88 6.92 -33.40
N TYR A 312 -10.17 7.96 -33.86
CA TYR A 312 -9.55 8.00 -35.20
C TYR A 312 -8.56 6.85 -35.39
N LEU A 313 -7.75 6.53 -34.37
CA LEU A 313 -6.83 5.39 -34.39
C LEU A 313 -7.58 4.05 -34.52
N ARG A 314 -8.69 3.86 -33.79
CA ARG A 314 -9.49 2.62 -33.82
C ARG A 314 -10.26 2.43 -35.13
N THR A 315 -10.71 3.53 -35.74
CA THR A 315 -11.44 3.52 -37.01
C THR A 315 -10.52 3.47 -38.23
N GLY A 316 -9.19 3.47 -38.03
CA GLY A 316 -8.19 3.34 -39.10
C GLY A 316 -7.76 4.67 -39.73
N ASN A 317 -8.29 5.81 -39.28
CA ASN A 317 -7.88 7.12 -39.75
C ASN A 317 -6.66 7.64 -38.95
N TYR A 318 -5.52 7.00 -39.18
CA TYR A 318 -4.26 7.27 -38.48
C TYR A 318 -3.74 8.70 -38.69
N LYS A 319 -3.93 9.24 -39.90
CA LYS A 319 -3.50 10.61 -40.22
C LYS A 319 -4.33 11.64 -39.47
N GLY A 320 -5.65 11.47 -39.41
CA GLY A 320 -6.55 12.31 -38.62
C GLY A 320 -6.21 12.28 -37.12
N ALA A 321 -5.84 11.11 -36.59
CA ALA A 321 -5.38 11.00 -35.20
C ALA A 321 -4.13 11.88 -34.93
N LEU A 322 -3.13 11.85 -35.83
CA LEU A 322 -1.92 12.68 -35.71
C LEU A 322 -2.22 14.18 -35.90
N GLU A 323 -3.13 14.52 -36.80
CA GLU A 323 -3.57 15.91 -37.01
C GLU A 323 -4.24 16.47 -35.75
N LEU A 324 -5.10 15.69 -35.07
CA LEU A 324 -5.71 16.09 -33.80
C LEU A 324 -4.66 16.28 -32.69
N LEU A 325 -3.67 15.39 -32.57
CA LEU A 325 -2.58 15.57 -31.60
C LEU A 325 -1.73 16.81 -31.89
N SER A 326 -1.53 17.14 -33.18
CA SER A 326 -0.87 18.38 -33.58
C SER A 326 -1.68 19.62 -33.18
N GLN A 327 -3.00 19.59 -33.39
CA GLN A 327 -3.91 20.67 -33.00
C GLN A 327 -3.96 20.86 -31.48
N MET A 328 -4.02 19.76 -30.72
CA MET A 328 -3.94 19.76 -29.26
C MET A 328 -2.69 20.52 -28.77
N ARG A 329 -1.53 20.24 -29.37
CA ARG A 329 -0.28 20.96 -29.05
C ARG A 329 -0.33 22.43 -29.44
N LYS A 330 -0.87 22.77 -30.62
CA LYS A 330 -0.97 24.17 -31.11
C LYS A 330 -1.86 25.04 -30.23
N ARG A 331 -2.92 24.48 -29.65
CA ARG A 331 -3.80 25.18 -28.70
C ARG A 331 -3.24 25.24 -27.27
N GLY A 332 -1.98 24.84 -27.05
CA GLY A 332 -1.31 24.95 -25.76
C GLY A 332 -1.61 23.82 -24.78
N SER A 333 -2.36 22.79 -25.17
CA SER A 333 -2.57 21.61 -24.33
C SER A 333 -1.34 20.71 -24.35
N HIS A 334 -0.87 20.31 -23.16
CA HIS A 334 0.26 19.39 -23.03
C HIS A 334 -0.12 17.97 -23.45
N LEU A 335 0.72 17.31 -24.26
CA LEU A 335 0.56 15.89 -24.57
C LEU A 335 0.84 15.06 -23.31
N ASP A 336 -0.12 14.24 -22.90
CA ASP A 336 0.04 13.27 -21.81
C ASP A 336 0.46 11.89 -22.34
N SER A 337 0.62 10.92 -21.44
CA SER A 337 1.00 9.57 -21.80
C SER A 337 0.02 8.90 -22.78
N VAL A 338 -1.28 9.20 -22.67
CA VAL A 338 -2.31 8.65 -23.56
C VAL A 338 -2.16 9.22 -24.97
N ALA A 339 -1.96 10.53 -25.11
CA ALA A 339 -1.69 11.18 -26.37
C ALA A 339 -0.46 10.59 -27.08
N LEU A 340 0.61 10.31 -26.32
CA LEU A 340 1.83 9.68 -26.85
C LEU A 340 1.58 8.26 -27.34
N ILE A 341 0.80 7.46 -26.60
CA ILE A 341 0.42 6.09 -27.03
C ILE A 341 -0.36 6.13 -28.34
N ILE A 342 -1.33 7.06 -28.47
CA ILE A 342 -2.12 7.23 -29.69
C ILE A 342 -1.22 7.62 -30.86
N GLY A 343 -0.34 8.60 -30.66
CA GLY A 343 0.59 9.06 -31.69
C GLY A 343 1.57 7.99 -32.13
N LEU A 344 2.18 7.26 -31.20
CA LEU A 344 3.08 6.14 -31.50
C LEU A 344 2.35 5.01 -32.23
N GLY A 345 1.11 4.71 -31.84
CA GLY A 345 0.25 3.76 -32.52
C GLY A 345 -0.05 4.17 -33.97
N ALA A 346 -0.44 5.43 -34.19
CA ALA A 346 -0.69 5.95 -35.53
C ALA A 346 0.59 5.93 -36.40
N CYS A 347 1.73 6.36 -35.86
CA CYS A 347 3.02 6.30 -36.56
C CYS A 347 3.43 4.85 -36.90
N SER A 348 3.17 3.90 -36.00
CA SER A 348 3.41 2.47 -36.21
C SER A 348 2.62 1.92 -37.40
N HIS A 349 1.36 2.33 -37.54
CA HIS A 349 0.49 1.89 -38.64
C HIS A 349 0.80 2.59 -39.98
N ILE A 350 1.21 3.86 -39.96
CA ILE A 350 1.58 4.62 -41.17
C ILE A 350 3.01 4.26 -41.63
N GLY A 351 3.89 3.85 -40.71
CA GLY A 351 5.32 3.66 -40.97
C GLY A 351 6.15 4.95 -40.89
N ASP A 352 5.61 6.05 -40.31
CA ASP A 352 6.33 7.33 -40.18
C ASP A 352 7.34 7.30 -39.02
N ALA A 353 8.51 6.74 -39.32
CA ALA A 353 9.60 6.59 -38.36
C ALA A 353 10.21 7.93 -37.91
N LYS A 354 10.09 8.99 -38.73
CA LYS A 354 10.63 10.30 -38.37
C LYS A 354 9.78 10.89 -37.24
N LEU A 355 8.46 10.93 -37.46
CA LEU A 355 7.53 11.42 -36.44
C LEU A 355 7.51 10.53 -35.20
N GLY A 356 7.57 9.20 -35.36
CA GLY A 356 7.69 8.27 -34.23
C GLY A 356 8.93 8.52 -33.36
N LYS A 357 10.09 8.82 -33.96
CA LYS A 357 11.31 9.22 -33.23
C LYS A 357 11.15 10.56 -32.53
N GLU A 358 10.51 11.54 -33.16
CA GLU A 358 10.24 12.84 -32.54
C GLU A 358 9.33 12.69 -31.30
N ILE A 359 8.30 11.83 -31.38
CA ILE A 359 7.41 11.50 -30.26
C ILE A 359 8.18 10.76 -29.15
N HIS A 360 9.06 9.82 -29.50
CA HIS A 360 9.92 9.14 -28.52
C HIS A 360 10.86 10.11 -27.80
N SER A 361 11.55 11.00 -28.54
CA SER A 361 12.41 12.03 -27.93
C SER A 361 11.61 12.99 -27.05
N PHE A 362 10.34 13.26 -27.38
CA PHE A 362 9.45 14.02 -26.50
C PHE A 362 9.11 13.22 -25.22
N ALA A 363 8.76 11.94 -25.33
CA ALA A 363 8.45 11.09 -24.19
C ALA A 363 9.59 11.02 -23.17
N ILE A 364 10.84 10.94 -23.63
CA ILE A 364 12.03 10.98 -22.76
C ILE A 364 12.15 12.34 -22.05
N ARG A 365 12.07 13.45 -22.80
CA ARG A 365 12.20 14.80 -22.24
C ARG A 365 11.10 15.16 -21.23
N SER A 366 9.93 14.57 -21.40
CA SER A 366 8.77 14.77 -20.52
C SER A 366 8.66 13.71 -19.42
N CYS A 367 9.70 12.89 -19.19
CA CYS A 367 9.74 11.83 -18.18
C CYS A 367 8.66 10.74 -18.33
N PHE A 368 8.01 10.65 -19.49
CA PHE A 368 7.06 9.57 -19.81
C PHE A 368 7.74 8.28 -20.26
N GLY A 369 9.06 8.31 -20.49
CA GLY A 369 9.85 7.14 -20.91
C GLY A 369 9.82 5.98 -19.90
N GLU A 370 9.55 6.24 -18.62
CA GLU A 370 9.44 5.21 -17.59
C GLU A 370 8.05 4.57 -17.48
N VAL A 371 7.04 5.14 -18.13
CA VAL A 371 5.67 4.62 -18.09
C VAL A 371 5.56 3.36 -18.93
N ASP A 372 5.21 2.23 -18.31
CA ASP A 372 5.14 0.92 -18.96
C ASP A 372 4.30 0.89 -20.24
N THR A 373 3.16 1.58 -20.25
CA THR A 373 2.27 1.64 -21.42
C THR A 373 2.90 2.40 -22.58
N VAL A 374 3.69 3.45 -22.30
CA VAL A 374 4.46 4.19 -23.31
C VAL A 374 5.62 3.32 -23.81
N LYS A 375 6.33 2.60 -22.94
CA LYS A 375 7.35 1.60 -23.34
C LYS A 375 6.77 0.56 -24.29
N ASN A 376 5.61 0.00 -23.99
CA ASN A 376 4.93 -0.97 -24.85
C ASN A 376 4.53 -0.37 -26.22
N ALA A 377 4.04 0.87 -26.25
CA ALA A 377 3.71 1.57 -27.49
C ALA A 377 4.96 1.86 -28.33
N LEU A 378 6.07 2.25 -27.70
CA LEU A 378 7.37 2.44 -28.36
C LEU A 378 7.88 1.15 -28.97
N ILE A 379 7.80 0.04 -28.23
CA ILE A 379 8.17 -1.29 -28.75
C ILE A 379 7.32 -1.61 -29.97
N THR A 380 6.00 -1.42 -29.91
CA THR A 380 5.10 -1.67 -31.05
C THR A 380 5.44 -0.80 -32.26
N MET A 381 5.82 0.45 -32.02
CA MET A 381 6.22 1.39 -33.08
C MET A 381 7.53 0.96 -33.76
N TYR A 382 8.54 0.57 -32.97
CA TYR A 382 9.83 0.13 -33.51
C TYR A 382 9.81 -1.30 -34.06
N SER A 383 9.03 -2.22 -33.48
CA SER A 383 8.99 -3.65 -33.83
C SER A 383 8.32 -3.92 -35.18
N ARG A 384 7.37 -3.08 -35.59
CA ARG A 384 6.72 -3.16 -36.91
C ARG A 384 7.61 -2.69 -38.06
N ARG A 385 8.88 -2.35 -37.79
CA ARG A 385 9.86 -1.94 -38.80
C ARG A 385 10.85 -3.05 -39.12
N GLU A 386 11.17 -3.24 -40.40
CA GLU A 386 12.20 -4.20 -40.82
C GLU A 386 13.61 -3.80 -40.34
N GLY A 387 13.97 -2.52 -40.39
CA GLY A 387 15.34 -2.07 -40.06
C GLY A 387 15.68 -1.94 -38.57
N PHE A 388 14.83 -2.41 -37.64
CA PHE A 388 15.15 -2.46 -36.20
C PHE A 388 15.36 -3.90 -35.69
N LYS A 389 15.13 -4.90 -36.55
CA LYS A 389 15.43 -6.31 -36.26
C LYS A 389 16.93 -6.54 -36.04
N ASP A 390 17.78 -5.69 -36.64
CA ASP A 390 19.23 -5.85 -36.65
C ASP A 390 19.95 -5.31 -35.39
N HIS A 391 19.22 -4.66 -34.47
CA HIS A 391 19.79 -4.08 -33.24
C HIS A 391 19.66 -5.02 -32.03
N LEU A 392 20.28 -6.20 -32.12
CA LEU A 392 20.21 -7.28 -31.13
C LEU A 392 20.50 -6.85 -29.67
N LEU A 393 21.41 -5.90 -29.47
CA LEU A 393 21.76 -5.36 -28.13
C LEU A 393 20.58 -4.67 -27.44
N LEU A 394 19.77 -3.90 -28.19
CA LEU A 394 18.61 -3.19 -27.63
C LEU A 394 17.52 -4.19 -27.24
N TRP A 395 17.29 -5.19 -28.09
CA TRP A 395 16.33 -6.25 -27.82
C TRP A 395 16.72 -7.08 -26.60
N ASN A 396 18.00 -7.42 -26.45
CA ASN A 396 18.51 -8.11 -25.27
C ASN A 396 18.28 -7.30 -23.98
N ALA A 397 18.48 -5.98 -24.01
CA ALA A 397 18.21 -5.11 -22.86
C ALA A 397 16.72 -5.07 -22.49
N LEU A 398 15.82 -5.06 -23.48
CA LEU A 398 14.38 -5.09 -23.26
C LEU A 398 13.92 -6.43 -22.67
N VAL A 399 14.40 -7.54 -23.23
CA VAL A 399 14.14 -8.89 -22.71
C VAL A 399 14.57 -9.00 -21.25
N ASP A 400 15.80 -8.56 -20.92
CA ASP A 400 16.32 -8.59 -19.55
C ASP A 400 15.50 -7.72 -18.59
N MET A 401 15.13 -6.51 -19.01
CA MET A 401 14.33 -5.59 -18.20
C MET A 401 12.95 -6.18 -17.85
N TYR A 402 12.22 -6.70 -18.84
CA TYR A 402 10.91 -7.32 -18.58
C TYR A 402 11.04 -8.59 -17.75
N ALA A 403 12.06 -9.43 -18.00
CA ALA A 403 12.32 -10.64 -17.23
C ALA A 403 12.59 -10.35 -15.75
N ARG A 404 13.47 -9.38 -15.45
CA ARG A 404 13.82 -8.99 -14.07
C ARG A 404 12.70 -8.27 -13.32
N SER A 405 11.82 -7.58 -14.04
CA SER A 405 10.63 -6.93 -13.45
C SER A 405 9.48 -7.90 -13.14
N GLY A 406 9.65 -9.19 -13.42
CA GLY A 406 8.63 -10.22 -13.21
C GLY A 406 7.54 -10.28 -14.30
N LYS A 407 7.66 -9.49 -15.36
CA LYS A 407 6.74 -9.47 -16.50
C LYS A 407 7.16 -10.47 -17.58
N VAL A 408 7.26 -11.75 -17.22
CA VAL A 408 7.84 -12.80 -18.09
C VAL A 408 7.07 -12.99 -19.41
N LEU A 409 5.75 -12.77 -19.41
CA LEU A 409 4.92 -12.85 -20.63
C LEU A 409 5.27 -11.75 -21.65
N GLU A 410 5.53 -10.53 -21.18
CA GLU A 410 5.95 -9.42 -22.05
C GLU A 410 7.38 -9.65 -22.55
N ALA A 411 8.26 -10.15 -21.68
CA ALA A 411 9.61 -10.58 -22.07
C ALA A 411 9.54 -11.65 -23.17
N ARG A 412 8.62 -12.63 -23.06
CA ARG A 412 8.42 -13.68 -24.08
C ARG A 412 7.95 -13.12 -25.41
N ARG A 413 7.02 -12.16 -25.41
CA ARG A 413 6.60 -11.48 -26.65
C ARG A 413 7.78 -10.79 -27.33
N VAL A 414 8.59 -10.07 -26.57
CA VAL A 414 9.80 -9.39 -27.08
C VAL A 414 10.80 -10.41 -27.64
N PHE A 415 11.00 -11.53 -26.95
CA PHE A 415 11.82 -12.65 -27.39
C PHE A 415 11.34 -13.29 -28.71
N ASP A 416 10.02 -13.48 -28.86
CA ASP A 416 9.42 -14.09 -30.06
C ASP A 416 9.54 -13.20 -31.29
N MET A 417 9.58 -11.88 -31.09
CA MET A 417 9.72 -10.91 -32.18
C MET A 417 11.13 -10.84 -32.77
N LEU A 418 12.15 -11.39 -32.09
CA LEU A 418 13.52 -11.48 -32.61
C LEU A 418 13.63 -12.55 -33.70
N GLY A 419 14.13 -12.16 -34.87
CA GLY A 419 14.43 -13.09 -35.98
C GLY A 419 15.73 -13.87 -35.76
N GLU A 420 16.75 -13.21 -35.22
CA GLU A 420 17.99 -13.84 -34.73
C GLU A 420 18.09 -13.66 -33.22
N ARG A 421 18.50 -14.74 -32.53
CA ARG A 421 18.62 -14.76 -31.07
C ARG A 421 20.02 -15.23 -30.74
N ASP A 422 20.70 -14.52 -29.84
CA ASP A 422 22.00 -14.92 -29.35
C ASP A 422 21.91 -15.56 -27.97
N LYS A 423 23.06 -15.95 -27.46
CA LYS A 423 23.22 -16.51 -26.12
C LYS A 423 22.61 -15.62 -25.04
N MET A 424 22.76 -14.31 -25.15
CA MET A 424 22.29 -13.37 -24.14
C MET A 424 20.76 -13.30 -24.15
N THR A 425 20.14 -13.30 -25.33
CA THR A 425 18.67 -13.35 -25.46
C THR A 425 18.07 -14.55 -24.71
N TYR A 426 18.61 -15.75 -24.93
CA TYR A 426 18.15 -16.97 -24.25
C TYR A 426 18.43 -16.93 -22.75
N THR A 427 19.60 -16.44 -22.34
CA THR A 427 20.00 -16.41 -20.93
C THR A 427 19.06 -15.55 -20.08
N SER A 428 18.69 -14.34 -20.55
CA SER A 428 17.74 -13.48 -19.83
C SER A 428 16.35 -14.09 -19.73
N MET A 429 15.86 -14.75 -20.79
CA MET A 429 14.56 -15.42 -20.72
C MET A 429 14.56 -16.62 -19.77
N ILE A 430 15.60 -17.46 -19.82
CA ILE A 430 15.77 -18.60 -18.91
C ILE A 430 15.79 -18.11 -17.45
N ALA A 431 16.54 -17.04 -17.17
CA ALA A 431 16.58 -16.43 -15.84
C ALA A 431 15.21 -15.87 -15.41
N GLY A 432 14.49 -15.21 -16.32
CA GLY A 432 13.13 -14.70 -16.09
C GLY A 432 12.14 -15.79 -15.69
N TYR A 433 12.07 -16.88 -16.46
CA TYR A 433 11.24 -18.03 -16.11
C TYR A 433 11.66 -18.67 -14.78
N GLY A 434 12.96 -18.76 -14.51
CA GLY A 434 13.49 -19.26 -13.24
C GLY A 434 13.07 -18.44 -12.03
N MET A 435 13.01 -17.11 -12.13
CA MET A 435 12.56 -16.23 -11.06
C MET A 435 11.06 -16.38 -10.75
N GLN A 436 10.25 -16.76 -11.74
CA GLN A 436 8.81 -17.01 -11.57
C GLN A 436 8.49 -18.44 -11.11
N GLY A 437 9.51 -19.29 -10.92
CA GLY A 437 9.31 -20.70 -10.58
C GLY A 437 8.80 -21.56 -11.75
N GLU A 438 8.91 -21.07 -13.00
CA GLU A 438 8.53 -21.78 -14.21
C GLU A 438 9.70 -22.58 -14.81
N GLY A 439 10.34 -23.44 -14.01
CA GLY A 439 11.57 -24.15 -14.41
C GLY A 439 11.41 -25.04 -15.64
N GLN A 440 10.22 -25.62 -15.87
CA GLN A 440 9.98 -26.43 -17.07
C GLN A 440 10.01 -25.58 -18.36
N ALA A 441 9.52 -24.34 -18.32
CA ALA A 441 9.60 -23.42 -19.44
C ALA A 441 11.06 -22.98 -19.69
N ALA A 442 11.81 -22.73 -18.62
CA ALA A 442 13.23 -22.43 -18.69
C ALA A 442 14.05 -23.58 -19.33
N LEU A 443 13.75 -24.84 -18.98
CA LEU A 443 14.39 -26.02 -19.59
C LEU A 443 14.05 -26.17 -21.07
N LYS A 444 12.78 -25.97 -21.45
CA LYS A 444 12.38 -25.99 -22.87
C LYS A 444 13.14 -24.94 -23.68
N LEU A 445 13.31 -23.74 -23.14
CA LEU A 445 14.09 -22.68 -23.79
C LEU A 445 15.58 -23.03 -23.89
N PHE A 446 16.14 -23.69 -22.87
CA PHE A 446 17.52 -24.17 -22.91
C PHE A 446 17.71 -25.29 -23.96
N GLU A 447 16.74 -26.19 -24.11
CA GLU A 447 16.74 -27.19 -25.19
C GLU A 447 16.62 -26.54 -26.58
N GLU A 448 15.73 -25.55 -26.72
CA GLU A 448 15.59 -24.75 -27.94
C GLU A 448 16.92 -24.08 -28.31
N MET A 449 17.59 -23.42 -27.36
CA MET A 449 18.91 -22.81 -27.54
C MET A 449 19.95 -23.80 -28.09
N ASN A 450 19.99 -25.02 -27.54
CA ASN A 450 20.89 -26.06 -27.99
C ASN A 450 20.54 -26.59 -29.38
N ASN A 451 19.25 -26.71 -29.71
CA ASN A 451 18.80 -27.11 -31.05
C ASN A 451 19.23 -26.10 -32.13
N PHE A 452 19.26 -24.81 -31.78
CA PHE A 452 19.83 -23.75 -32.62
C PHE A 452 21.38 -23.69 -32.60
N GLN A 453 22.06 -24.66 -32.00
CA GLN A 453 23.52 -24.74 -31.91
C GLN A 453 24.18 -23.55 -31.17
N ILE A 454 23.41 -22.84 -30.34
CA ILE A 454 23.93 -21.75 -29.52
C ILE A 454 24.51 -22.36 -28.24
N LYS A 455 25.84 -22.33 -28.10
CA LYS A 455 26.51 -22.95 -26.95
C LYS A 455 26.28 -22.16 -25.65
N PRO A 456 25.85 -22.81 -24.56
CA PRO A 456 25.71 -22.16 -23.26
C PRO A 456 27.08 -21.76 -22.68
N ASP A 457 27.08 -20.75 -21.83
CA ASP A 457 28.22 -20.36 -20.99
C ASP A 457 27.91 -20.49 -19.50
N HIS A 458 28.86 -20.10 -18.64
CA HIS A 458 28.69 -20.14 -17.20
C HIS A 458 27.43 -19.39 -16.71
N ILE A 459 27.11 -18.23 -17.31
CA ILE A 459 25.95 -17.44 -16.91
C ILE A 459 24.65 -18.18 -17.28
N THR A 460 24.61 -18.75 -18.48
CA THR A 460 23.50 -19.59 -18.96
C THR A 460 23.29 -20.78 -18.03
N MET A 461 24.38 -21.45 -17.63
CA MET A 461 24.33 -22.60 -16.72
C MET A 461 23.82 -22.21 -15.33
N ILE A 462 24.23 -21.07 -14.78
CA ILE A 462 23.71 -20.54 -13.51
C ILE A 462 22.20 -20.27 -13.61
N ALA A 463 21.74 -19.65 -14.71
CA ALA A 463 20.33 -19.32 -14.90
C ALA A 463 19.46 -20.58 -14.93
N VAL A 464 19.85 -21.61 -15.70
CA VAL A 464 19.06 -22.85 -15.82
C VAL A 464 19.11 -23.69 -14.53
N LEU A 465 20.24 -23.73 -13.82
CA LEU A 465 20.36 -24.43 -12.54
C LEU A 465 19.54 -23.74 -11.44
N SER A 466 19.53 -22.40 -11.42
CA SER A 466 18.68 -21.62 -10.50
C SER A 466 17.20 -21.86 -10.77
N ALA A 467 16.80 -21.93 -12.06
CA ALA A 467 15.43 -22.26 -12.45
C ALA A 467 15.02 -23.66 -11.99
N CYS A 468 15.94 -24.64 -12.09
CA CYS A 468 15.72 -25.98 -11.53
C CYS A 468 15.56 -25.94 -10.01
N SER A 469 16.40 -25.15 -9.32
CA SER A 469 16.34 -24.98 -7.86
C SER A 469 15.00 -24.44 -7.38
N HIS A 470 14.54 -23.32 -7.96
CA HIS A 470 13.29 -22.68 -7.58
C HIS A 470 12.05 -23.54 -7.89
N SER A 471 12.17 -24.46 -8.84
CA SER A 471 11.06 -25.32 -9.28
C SER A 471 11.15 -26.75 -8.76
N GLY A 472 12.16 -27.07 -7.93
CA GLY A 472 12.38 -28.41 -7.39
C GLY A 472 12.73 -29.50 -8.41
N LEU A 473 13.27 -29.13 -9.58
CA LEU A 473 13.60 -30.05 -10.67
C LEU A 473 14.97 -30.72 -10.44
N VAL A 474 15.05 -31.56 -9.40
CA VAL A 474 16.31 -32.15 -8.91
C VAL A 474 17.03 -32.98 -9.98
N THR A 475 16.32 -33.90 -10.63
CA THR A 475 16.90 -34.83 -11.61
C THR A 475 17.48 -34.07 -12.80
N GLN A 476 16.75 -33.08 -13.30
CA GLN A 476 17.16 -32.25 -14.42
C GLN A 476 18.34 -31.36 -14.05
N GLY A 477 18.32 -30.72 -12.88
CA GLY A 477 19.42 -29.90 -12.40
C GLY A 477 20.72 -30.69 -12.23
N GLN A 478 20.64 -31.90 -11.65
CA GLN A 478 21.80 -32.80 -11.53
C GLN A 478 22.36 -33.21 -12.90
N LEU A 479 21.49 -33.63 -13.82
CA LEU A 479 21.88 -34.01 -15.18
C LEU A 479 22.56 -32.84 -15.92
N LEU A 480 22.04 -31.62 -15.78
CA LEU A 480 22.63 -30.43 -16.38
C LEU A 480 24.00 -30.09 -15.79
N PHE A 481 24.16 -30.25 -14.48
CA PHE A 481 25.44 -30.04 -13.80
C PHE A 481 26.51 -31.04 -14.27
N GLU A 482 26.15 -32.30 -14.50
CA GLU A 482 27.05 -33.31 -15.07
C GLU A 482 27.39 -33.02 -16.53
N LYS A 483 26.39 -32.65 -17.34
CA LYS A 483 26.56 -32.24 -18.75
C LYS A 483 27.42 -30.99 -18.91
N MET A 484 27.48 -30.12 -17.90
CA MET A 484 28.32 -28.92 -17.89
C MET A 484 29.77 -29.24 -18.27
N ARG A 485 30.34 -30.28 -17.65
CA ARG A 485 31.72 -30.71 -17.90
C ARG A 485 31.85 -31.62 -19.11
N SER A 486 30.97 -32.62 -19.23
CA SER A 486 31.10 -33.69 -20.24
C SER A 486 30.67 -33.28 -21.65
N LEU A 487 29.65 -32.43 -21.77
CA LEU A 487 29.06 -32.03 -23.07
C LEU A 487 29.44 -30.60 -23.45
N TYR A 488 29.40 -29.66 -22.51
CA TYR A 488 29.62 -28.23 -22.80
C TYR A 488 31.07 -27.77 -22.56
N GLY A 489 31.92 -28.61 -21.95
CA GLY A 489 33.32 -28.29 -21.68
C GLY A 489 33.51 -27.15 -20.67
N LEU A 490 32.52 -26.88 -19.83
CA LEU A 490 32.54 -25.82 -18.81
C LEU A 490 32.94 -26.41 -17.46
N THR A 491 33.97 -25.86 -16.83
CA THR A 491 34.39 -26.27 -15.48
C THR A 491 33.48 -25.64 -14.42
N PRO A 492 32.86 -26.40 -13.50
CA PRO A 492 32.00 -25.82 -12.48
C PRO A 492 32.73 -24.84 -11.55
N HIS A 493 32.22 -23.61 -11.44
CA HIS A 493 32.67 -22.59 -10.48
C HIS A 493 31.78 -22.56 -9.22
N LEU A 494 32.18 -21.76 -8.22
CA LEU A 494 31.50 -21.62 -6.92
C LEU A 494 30.00 -21.34 -7.04
N GLU A 495 29.59 -20.50 -7.99
CA GLU A 495 28.19 -20.14 -8.23
C GLU A 495 27.34 -21.34 -8.68
N HIS A 496 27.92 -22.25 -9.46
CA HIS A 496 27.23 -23.46 -9.92
C HIS A 496 27.02 -24.43 -8.74
N PHE A 497 28.03 -24.58 -7.87
CA PHE A 497 27.89 -25.35 -6.63
C PHE A 497 26.90 -24.72 -5.65
N ALA A 498 26.81 -23.39 -5.60
CA ALA A 498 25.80 -22.69 -4.82
C ALA A 498 24.38 -23.01 -5.32
N CYS A 499 24.15 -23.00 -6.65
CA CYS A 499 22.87 -23.38 -7.24
C CYS A 499 22.49 -24.84 -6.90
N MET A 500 23.47 -25.75 -6.95
CA MET A 500 23.22 -27.16 -6.61
C MET A 500 22.95 -27.39 -5.11
N THR A 501 23.66 -26.65 -4.25
CA THR A 501 23.38 -26.63 -2.80
C THR A 501 21.96 -26.15 -2.52
N ASP A 502 21.53 -25.06 -3.17
CA ASP A 502 20.17 -24.52 -3.04
C ASP A 502 19.12 -25.53 -3.53
N LEU A 503 19.36 -26.16 -4.69
CA LEU A 503 18.48 -27.18 -5.27
C LEU A 503 18.27 -28.36 -4.33
N PHE A 504 19.35 -28.97 -3.83
CA PHE A 504 19.25 -30.09 -2.89
C PHE A 504 18.70 -29.67 -1.54
N GLY A 505 19.06 -28.47 -1.07
CA GLY A 505 18.55 -27.90 0.18
C GLY A 505 17.02 -27.75 0.15
N ARG A 506 16.49 -27.07 -0.88
CA ARG A 506 15.05 -26.88 -1.07
C ARG A 506 14.31 -28.20 -1.19
N ALA A 507 14.87 -29.17 -1.92
CA ALA A 507 14.30 -30.50 -2.10
C ALA A 507 14.40 -31.41 -0.86
N GLY A 508 15.06 -30.99 0.22
CA GLY A 508 15.23 -31.78 1.44
C GLY A 508 16.31 -32.87 1.34
N LEU A 509 17.08 -32.91 0.27
CA LEU A 509 18.18 -33.85 0.04
C LEU A 509 19.47 -33.35 0.72
N LEU A 510 19.39 -33.09 2.03
CA LEU A 510 20.43 -32.37 2.79
C LEU A 510 21.78 -33.10 2.83
N ASN A 511 21.77 -34.43 2.80
CA ASN A 511 23.02 -35.22 2.70
C ASN A 511 23.76 -34.95 1.39
N LYS A 512 23.03 -34.86 0.26
CA LYS A 512 23.62 -34.50 -1.04
C LYS A 512 24.12 -33.05 -1.05
N ALA A 513 23.38 -32.13 -0.42
CA ALA A 513 23.82 -30.74 -0.27
C ALA A 513 25.13 -30.65 0.53
N LYS A 514 25.24 -31.39 1.64
CA LYS A 514 26.47 -31.51 2.44
C LYS A 514 27.62 -32.12 1.65
N GLU A 515 27.36 -33.17 0.88
CA GLU A 515 28.37 -33.81 0.02
C GLU A 515 28.91 -32.85 -1.05
N ILE A 516 28.04 -32.10 -1.72
CA ILE A 516 28.46 -31.08 -2.69
C ILE A 516 29.38 -30.04 -2.07
N ILE A 517 29.03 -29.51 -0.89
CA ILE A 517 29.85 -28.52 -0.19
C ILE A 517 31.20 -29.11 0.24
N ARG A 518 31.26 -30.39 0.62
CA ARG A 518 32.51 -31.05 1.02
C ARG A 518 33.44 -31.35 -0.16
N ASN A 519 32.87 -31.72 -1.30
CA ASN A 519 33.62 -32.19 -2.45
C ASN A 519 34.02 -31.06 -3.41
N MET A 520 33.49 -29.85 -3.25
CA MET A 520 33.85 -28.73 -4.12
C MET A 520 35.29 -28.24 -3.86
N PRO A 521 36.03 -27.81 -4.90
CA PRO A 521 37.42 -27.37 -4.77
C PRO A 521 37.57 -25.92 -4.23
N TYR A 522 36.47 -25.29 -3.84
CA TYR A 522 36.42 -23.88 -3.44
C TYR A 522 35.97 -23.73 -1.99
N LYS A 523 36.31 -22.61 -1.36
CA LYS A 523 35.78 -22.27 -0.03
C LYS A 523 34.33 -21.78 -0.14
N PRO A 524 33.38 -22.31 0.64
CA PRO A 524 31.99 -21.85 0.64
C PRO A 524 31.85 -20.39 1.10
N THR A 525 30.88 -19.69 0.52
CA THR A 525 30.53 -18.32 0.95
C THR A 525 29.59 -18.32 2.16
N PRO A 526 29.48 -17.21 2.92
CA PRO A 526 28.50 -17.09 4.00
C PRO A 526 27.06 -17.33 3.53
N ALA A 527 26.72 -16.90 2.31
CA ALA A 527 25.40 -17.08 1.71
C ALA A 527 25.09 -18.56 1.41
N MET A 528 26.08 -19.37 1.00
CA MET A 528 25.91 -20.81 0.80
C MET A 528 25.62 -21.53 2.12
N TRP A 529 26.35 -21.19 3.19
CA TRP A 529 26.07 -21.74 4.52
C TRP A 529 24.68 -21.33 5.03
N ALA A 530 24.31 -20.06 4.87
CA ALA A 530 22.97 -19.58 5.21
C ALA A 530 21.88 -20.31 4.44
N THR A 531 22.09 -20.59 3.14
CA THR A 531 21.15 -21.37 2.32
C THR A 531 20.94 -22.78 2.87
N LEU A 532 22.03 -23.46 3.25
CA LEU A 532 21.94 -24.79 3.86
C LEU A 532 21.26 -24.76 5.24
N ILE A 533 21.56 -23.77 6.09
CA ILE A 533 20.91 -23.59 7.40
C ILE A 533 19.40 -23.36 7.22
N GLY A 534 19.03 -22.52 6.25
CA GLY A 534 17.63 -22.27 5.90
C GLY A 534 16.90 -23.54 5.49
N ALA A 535 17.53 -24.37 4.65
CA ALA A 535 17.00 -25.67 4.25
C ALA A 535 16.88 -26.64 5.43
N CYS A 536 17.91 -26.75 6.27
CA CYS A 536 17.91 -27.58 7.48
C CYS A 536 16.80 -27.19 8.47
N ARG A 537 16.51 -25.89 8.60
CA ARG A 537 15.40 -25.38 9.41
C ARG A 537 14.04 -25.83 8.86
N ILE A 538 13.84 -25.74 7.55
CA ILE A 538 12.59 -26.14 6.88
C ILE A 538 12.37 -27.66 7.03
N HIS A 539 13.42 -28.44 6.79
CA HIS A 539 13.37 -29.91 6.80
C HIS A 539 13.71 -30.54 8.16
N ARG A 540 13.83 -29.72 9.21
CA ARG A 540 14.09 -30.12 10.61
C ARG A 540 15.31 -31.03 10.82
N ASN A 541 16.38 -30.84 10.05
CA ASN A 541 17.63 -31.58 10.22
C ASN A 541 18.64 -30.74 11.02
N THR A 542 18.62 -30.91 12.34
CA THR A 542 19.46 -30.15 13.26
C THR A 542 20.94 -30.50 13.13
N GLU A 543 21.30 -31.73 12.77
CA GLU A 543 22.70 -32.19 12.70
C GLU A 543 23.48 -31.48 11.59
N ILE A 544 22.94 -31.47 10.37
CA ILE A 544 23.58 -30.76 9.24
C ILE A 544 23.47 -29.24 9.43
N GLY A 545 22.37 -28.78 10.02
CA GLY A 545 22.17 -27.37 10.35
C GLY A 545 23.20 -26.84 11.34
N GLU A 546 23.52 -27.60 12.38
CA GLU A 546 24.55 -27.27 13.36
C GLU A 546 25.95 -27.23 12.73
N TRP A 547 26.31 -28.24 11.92
CA TRP A 547 27.55 -28.24 11.16
C TRP A 547 27.70 -26.98 10.30
N ALA A 548 26.64 -26.57 9.60
CA ALA A 548 26.65 -25.36 8.78
C ALA A 548 26.70 -24.08 9.64
N ALA A 549 26.02 -24.04 10.78
CA ALA A 549 26.03 -22.92 11.71
C ALA A 549 27.42 -22.68 12.31
N GLU A 550 28.11 -23.73 12.75
CA GLU A 550 29.49 -23.64 13.24
C GLU A 550 30.41 -23.02 12.19
N LYS A 551 30.34 -23.51 10.96
CA LYS A 551 31.15 -22.99 9.84
C LYS A 551 30.83 -21.54 9.51
N LEU A 552 29.56 -21.12 9.58
CA LEU A 552 29.18 -19.73 9.35
C LEU A 552 29.63 -18.80 10.49
N LEU A 553 29.59 -19.26 11.74
CA LEU A 553 30.06 -18.48 12.90
C LEU A 553 31.58 -18.32 12.91
N GLU A 554 32.34 -19.33 12.47
CA GLU A 554 33.80 -19.24 12.26
C GLU A 554 34.17 -18.08 11.31
N MET A 555 33.29 -17.74 10.36
CA MET A 555 33.51 -16.66 9.38
C MET A 555 33.25 -15.25 9.95
N LYS A 556 32.61 -15.13 11.12
CA LYS A 556 32.29 -13.85 11.79
C LYS A 556 31.66 -12.78 10.85
N PRO A 557 30.53 -13.07 10.18
CA PRO A 557 29.96 -12.14 9.21
C PRO A 557 29.36 -10.89 9.86
N GLU A 558 29.42 -9.74 9.21
CA GLU A 558 28.84 -8.49 9.75
C GLU A 558 27.31 -8.44 9.67
N ASN A 559 26.69 -9.29 8.84
CA ASN A 559 25.26 -9.23 8.58
C ASN A 559 24.46 -9.86 9.76
N PRO A 560 23.64 -9.08 10.49
CA PRO A 560 22.83 -9.58 11.62
C PRO A 560 21.85 -10.69 11.21
N GLY A 561 21.41 -10.71 9.95
CA GLY A 561 20.46 -11.70 9.43
C GLY A 561 20.96 -13.14 9.52
N TYR A 562 22.27 -13.37 9.41
CA TYR A 562 22.84 -14.72 9.50
C TYR A 562 22.76 -15.30 10.92
N TYR A 563 23.06 -14.49 11.94
CA TYR A 563 22.93 -14.90 13.34
C TYR A 563 21.47 -15.16 13.71
N VAL A 564 20.56 -14.30 13.24
CA VAL A 564 19.12 -14.49 13.41
C VAL A 564 18.64 -15.79 12.74
N LEU A 565 19.15 -16.11 11.55
CA LEU A 565 18.82 -17.36 10.85
C LEU A 565 19.28 -18.59 11.64
N ILE A 566 20.51 -18.59 12.16
CA ILE A 566 21.03 -19.66 13.02
C ILE A 566 20.20 -19.79 14.31
N ALA A 567 19.91 -18.67 14.96
CA ALA A 567 19.07 -18.63 16.16
C ALA A 567 17.68 -19.22 15.88
N ASN A 568 17.06 -18.87 14.75
CA ASN A 568 15.76 -19.38 14.32
C ASN A 568 15.79 -20.88 14.01
N MET A 569 16.91 -21.41 13.50
CA MET A 569 17.11 -22.84 13.32
C MET A 569 17.15 -23.58 14.66
N TYR A 570 17.98 -23.12 15.62
CA TYR A 570 18.05 -23.74 16.95
C TYR A 570 16.73 -23.63 17.72
N ALA A 571 16.03 -22.51 17.58
CA ALA A 571 14.66 -22.33 18.07
C ALA A 571 13.71 -23.40 17.52
N ALA A 572 13.72 -23.63 16.20
CA ALA A 572 12.87 -24.64 15.57
C ALA A 572 13.20 -26.07 16.02
N ALA A 573 14.43 -26.31 16.46
CA ALA A 573 14.90 -27.58 17.04
C ALA A 573 14.73 -27.67 18.57
N GLY A 574 14.19 -26.63 19.24
CA GLY A 574 14.04 -26.59 20.70
C GLY A 574 15.36 -26.43 21.48
N CYS A 575 16.48 -26.13 20.81
CA CYS A 575 17.80 -26.00 21.41
C CYS A 575 18.09 -24.58 21.93
N TRP A 576 17.38 -24.18 22.99
CA TRP A 576 17.44 -22.81 23.54
C TRP A 576 18.84 -22.39 24.00
N ASN A 577 19.63 -23.31 24.58
CA ASN A 577 21.00 -23.03 25.03
C ASN A 577 21.93 -22.62 23.87
N LYS A 578 21.81 -23.28 22.72
CA LYS A 578 22.62 -22.96 21.53
C LYS A 578 22.16 -21.64 20.89
N LEU A 579 20.86 -21.38 20.88
CA LEU A 579 20.30 -20.09 20.47
C LEU A 579 20.87 -18.93 21.30
N ALA A 580 20.88 -19.08 22.63
CA ALA A 580 21.43 -18.08 23.54
C ALA A 580 22.91 -17.81 23.25
N LYS A 581 23.72 -18.86 23.05
CA LYS A 581 25.14 -18.73 22.65
C LYS A 581 25.32 -17.94 21.35
N VAL A 582 24.48 -18.16 20.34
CA VAL A 582 24.54 -17.44 19.06
C VAL A 582 24.20 -15.96 19.24
N ARG A 583 23.18 -15.63 20.06
CA ARG A 583 22.82 -14.25 20.37
C ARG A 583 23.91 -13.53 21.17
N THR A 584 24.52 -14.19 22.14
CA THR A 584 25.67 -13.67 22.89
C THR A 584 26.85 -13.41 21.95
N PHE A 585 27.20 -14.37 21.09
CA PHE A 585 28.27 -14.21 20.12
C PHE A 585 28.04 -13.06 19.14
N MET A 586 26.80 -12.88 18.66
CA MET A 586 26.41 -11.74 17.82
C MET A 586 26.61 -10.40 18.55
N ARG A 587 26.21 -10.32 19.82
CA ARG A 587 26.38 -9.12 20.67
C ARG A 587 27.85 -8.82 20.92
N ASP A 588 28.66 -9.83 21.23
CA ASP A 588 30.08 -9.69 21.54
C ASP A 588 30.89 -9.21 20.32
N LEU A 589 30.42 -9.51 19.10
CA LEU A 589 30.96 -8.97 17.85
C LEU A 589 30.46 -7.56 17.50
N GLY A 590 29.59 -6.97 18.32
CA GLY A 590 29.03 -5.64 18.08
C GLY A 590 27.95 -5.58 16.97
N VAL A 591 27.50 -6.74 16.46
CA VAL A 591 26.48 -6.81 15.42
C VAL A 591 25.10 -6.66 16.07
N ARG A 592 24.36 -5.60 15.72
CA ARG A 592 23.04 -5.31 16.31
C ARG A 592 21.91 -5.36 15.29
N LYS A 593 20.77 -5.95 15.68
CA LYS A 593 19.48 -5.80 14.97
C LYS A 593 18.86 -4.46 15.39
N ALA A 594 18.25 -3.71 14.47
CA ALA A 594 17.45 -2.54 14.83
C ALA A 594 16.21 -2.98 15.68
N PRO A 595 15.97 -2.40 16.87
CA PRO A 595 14.84 -2.75 17.71
C PRO A 595 13.51 -2.20 17.15
N GLY A 596 12.40 -2.88 17.46
CA GLY A 596 11.05 -2.36 17.22
C GLY A 596 10.69 -1.29 18.26
N CYS A 597 9.95 -0.26 17.85
CA CYS A 597 9.61 0.90 18.69
C CYS A 597 8.11 1.22 18.61
N ALA A 598 7.48 1.47 19.76
CA ALA A 598 6.11 1.97 19.94
C ALA A 598 6.11 3.18 20.90
N TRP A 599 5.02 3.94 21.00
CA TRP A 599 4.95 5.17 21.81
C TRP A 599 3.62 5.23 22.58
N VAL A 600 3.65 5.63 23.84
CA VAL A 600 2.45 5.70 24.71
C VAL A 600 2.40 7.05 25.45
N ASP A 601 1.20 7.64 25.55
CA ASP A 601 0.93 8.89 26.25
C ASP A 601 0.53 8.61 27.71
N VAL A 602 1.25 9.20 28.66
CA VAL A 602 1.03 9.05 30.12
C VAL A 602 0.43 10.31 30.77
N GLY A 603 -0.09 11.25 29.96
CA GLY A 603 -0.76 12.47 30.46
C GLY A 603 0.19 13.64 30.72
N THR A 604 1.51 13.42 30.77
CA THR A 604 2.56 14.44 30.82
C THR A 604 3.45 14.48 29.56
N GLY A 605 3.25 13.57 28.60
CA GLY A 605 4.01 13.47 27.34
C GLY A 605 3.99 12.07 26.72
N PHE A 606 4.52 11.94 25.51
CA PHE A 606 4.74 10.66 24.83
C PHE A 606 6.09 10.08 25.21
N SER A 607 6.08 8.90 25.81
CA SER A 607 7.30 8.14 26.09
C SER A 607 7.50 7.08 24.99
N PRO A 608 8.70 7.00 24.37
CA PRO A 608 9.04 5.87 23.53
C PRO A 608 9.10 4.60 24.38
N PHE A 609 8.60 3.51 23.81
CA PHE A 609 8.70 2.15 24.32
C PHE A 609 9.42 1.32 23.27
N LEU A 610 10.68 1.02 23.54
CA LEU A 610 11.40 -0.01 22.81
C LEU A 610 10.97 -1.38 23.39
N VAL A 611 11.02 -2.43 22.57
CA VAL A 611 10.85 -3.80 23.08
C VAL A 611 11.87 -4.03 24.21
N ASP A 612 11.38 -4.44 25.38
CA ASP A 612 12.12 -4.65 26.63
C ASP A 612 12.69 -3.39 27.31
N ASP A 613 12.16 -2.20 27.02
CA ASP A 613 12.55 -0.98 27.73
C ASP A 613 11.98 -0.93 29.15
N THR A 614 12.85 -0.99 30.16
CA THR A 614 12.51 -0.85 31.59
C THR A 614 12.89 0.52 32.16
N SER A 615 13.40 1.44 31.33
CA SER A 615 13.88 2.75 31.78
C SER A 615 12.76 3.76 32.07
N ASN A 616 11.49 3.38 31.85
CA ASN A 616 10.33 4.24 32.09
C ASN A 616 10.06 4.38 33.60
N ALA A 617 9.89 5.61 34.09
CA ALA A 617 9.62 5.92 35.50
C ALA A 617 8.36 5.23 36.07
N ASN A 618 7.42 4.80 35.22
CA ASN A 618 6.20 4.10 35.61
C ASN A 618 6.24 2.59 35.30
N ALA A 619 7.41 2.02 35.01
CA ALA A 619 7.55 0.59 34.68
C ALA A 619 6.90 -0.32 35.73
N ASP A 620 7.06 0.00 37.01
CA ASP A 620 6.52 -0.76 38.15
C ASP A 620 4.98 -0.78 38.21
N GLU A 621 4.29 0.14 37.51
CA GLU A 621 2.83 0.14 37.38
C GLU A 621 2.36 -0.44 36.04
N ILE A 622 3.14 -0.23 34.98
CA ILE A 622 2.80 -0.63 33.60
C ILE A 622 2.92 -2.14 33.42
N TYR A 623 4.02 -2.74 33.87
CA TYR A 623 4.26 -4.17 33.65
C TYR A 623 3.25 -5.06 34.39
N PRO A 624 2.87 -4.79 35.66
CA PRO A 624 1.79 -5.54 36.31
C PRO A 624 0.41 -5.37 35.65
N LEU A 625 0.11 -4.19 35.08
CA LEU A 625 -1.13 -3.97 34.35
C LEU A 625 -1.15 -4.74 33.02
N LEU A 626 -0.04 -4.75 32.28
CA LEU A 626 0.13 -5.55 31.06
C LEU A 626 0.02 -7.04 31.35
N GLU A 627 0.56 -7.50 32.46
CA GLU A 627 0.47 -8.89 32.91
C GLU A 627 -0.99 -9.27 33.23
N GLY A 628 -1.73 -8.40 33.95
CA GLY A 628 -3.16 -8.58 34.19
C GLY A 628 -4.02 -8.60 32.92
N LEU A 629 -3.74 -7.72 31.96
CA LEU A 629 -4.41 -7.71 30.65
C LEU A 629 -4.09 -8.97 29.83
N THR A 630 -2.84 -9.43 29.88
CA THR A 630 -2.41 -10.68 29.23
C THR A 630 -3.15 -11.88 29.82
N MET A 631 -3.39 -11.91 31.13
CA MET A 631 -4.17 -12.96 31.80
C MET A 631 -5.64 -12.96 31.35
N VAL A 632 -6.28 -11.79 31.26
CA VAL A 632 -7.66 -11.67 30.74
C VAL A 632 -7.74 -12.09 29.27
N MET A 633 -6.73 -11.77 28.48
CA MET A 633 -6.65 -12.25 27.09
C MET A 633 -6.59 -13.78 27.05
N LYS A 634 -5.75 -14.41 27.89
CA LYS A 634 -5.67 -15.87 27.99
C LYS A 634 -7.00 -16.52 28.39
N GLU A 635 -7.71 -15.96 29.37
CA GLU A 635 -9.05 -16.42 29.78
C GLU A 635 -10.10 -16.27 28.68
N ALA A 636 -9.96 -15.26 27.81
CA ALA A 636 -10.82 -15.03 26.64
C ALA A 636 -10.46 -15.92 25.42
N GLY A 637 -9.55 -16.90 25.60
CA GLY A 637 -9.16 -17.86 24.56
C GLY A 637 -7.98 -17.41 23.69
N TYR A 638 -7.26 -16.35 24.07
CA TYR A 638 -6.00 -15.99 23.43
C TYR A 638 -4.89 -16.94 23.87
N ILE A 639 -4.44 -17.81 22.97
CA ILE A 639 -3.30 -18.70 23.23
C ILE A 639 -2.04 -17.94 22.82
N SER A 640 -1.19 -17.57 23.79
CA SER A 640 0.16 -17.07 23.46
C SER A 640 1.04 -18.26 23.09
N SER A 641 2.02 -18.06 22.19
CA SER A 641 2.95 -19.11 21.75
C SER A 641 3.89 -19.63 22.85
N GLU A 642 3.75 -19.15 24.08
CA GLU A 642 4.54 -19.55 25.25
C GLU A 642 3.99 -20.80 25.95
N ASP A 643 2.69 -21.11 25.78
CA ASP A 643 2.01 -22.19 26.50
C ASP A 643 2.30 -23.62 25.94
N PHE A 644 3.27 -23.77 25.03
CA PHE A 644 3.74 -25.08 24.53
C PHE A 644 4.92 -25.68 25.33
N GLY A 645 5.32 -25.07 26.45
CA GLY A 645 6.54 -25.44 27.18
C GLY A 645 6.39 -25.93 28.63
N SER A 646 5.18 -25.99 29.22
CA SER A 646 5.01 -26.39 30.62
C SER A 646 4.39 -27.79 30.73
N GLY A 647 5.24 -28.80 30.60
CA GLY A 647 4.90 -30.19 30.84
C GLY A 647 6.14 -31.01 31.18
N ASP A 648 6.79 -30.70 32.31
CA ASP A 648 7.28 -31.69 33.27
C ASP A 648 7.96 -30.99 34.46
N GLU A 649 7.47 -31.31 35.65
CA GLU A 649 8.03 -30.92 36.93
C GLU A 649 9.35 -31.66 37.18
N THR A 650 10.47 -30.94 37.34
CA THR A 650 11.49 -31.21 38.38
C THR A 650 12.70 -30.25 38.28
N SER A 651 13.19 -29.82 39.44
CA SER A 651 14.44 -29.09 39.74
C SER A 651 14.46 -27.56 39.54
N GLY A 652 14.37 -26.86 40.68
CA GLY A 652 14.17 -25.42 40.82
C GLY A 652 15.44 -24.56 40.86
N GLU A 653 16.40 -24.79 39.97
CA GLU A 653 17.55 -23.87 39.78
C GLU A 653 17.74 -23.41 38.32
N PHE A 654 16.84 -23.79 37.40
CA PHE A 654 16.89 -23.44 35.97
C PHE A 654 15.99 -22.25 35.56
N ASN A 655 15.37 -21.54 36.51
CA ASN A 655 14.30 -20.56 36.22
C ASN A 655 14.75 -19.11 35.99
N GLU A 656 15.99 -18.73 36.31
CA GLU A 656 16.47 -17.36 36.05
C GLU A 656 17.02 -17.16 34.63
N GLU A 657 17.59 -18.19 34.00
CA GLU A 657 18.07 -18.09 32.60
C GLU A 657 16.94 -18.19 31.56
N MET A 658 15.80 -18.81 31.87
CA MET A 658 14.67 -18.92 30.93
C MET A 658 13.86 -17.62 30.77
N LYS A 659 13.80 -16.75 31.79
CA LYS A 659 13.12 -15.44 31.69
C LYS A 659 13.77 -14.48 30.68
N LEU A 660 15.05 -14.70 30.36
CA LEU A 660 15.81 -13.90 29.37
C LEU A 660 15.62 -14.39 27.93
N VAL A 661 15.03 -15.57 27.70
CA VAL A 661 15.00 -16.23 26.39
C VAL A 661 13.65 -16.13 25.69
N SER A 662 12.54 -15.94 26.41
CA SER A 662 11.16 -15.93 25.86
C SER A 662 10.72 -14.59 25.25
N ASN A 663 11.19 -13.44 25.74
CA ASN A 663 10.56 -12.13 25.42
C ASN A 663 10.92 -11.48 24.08
N ASN A 664 11.71 -12.13 23.22
CA ASN A 664 12.24 -11.50 21.99
C ASN A 664 11.76 -12.15 20.68
N ARG A 665 10.43 -12.23 20.47
CA ARG A 665 9.82 -12.58 19.18
C ARG A 665 8.62 -11.69 18.81
N CYS A 666 8.89 -10.69 17.97
CA CYS A 666 8.01 -10.21 16.90
C CYS A 666 8.86 -10.02 15.64
#